data_AF-A0A316UEG1-F1
#
_entry.id   AF-A0A316UEG1-F1
#
_cell.length_a   1.000
_cell.length_b   1.000
_cell.length_c   1.000
_cell.angle_alpha   90.00
_cell.angle_beta   90.00
_cell.angle_gamma   90.00
#
_symmetry.space_group_name_H-M   'P 1'
#
loop_
_entity.id
_entity.type
_entity.pdbx_description
1 polymer ?
#
loop_
_entity_poly.entity_id
_entity_poly.type
_entity_poly.pdbx_seq_one_letter_code
_entity_poly.pdbx_strand_id
1 'polypeptide(L)'
;MPEHIPPRSAGAVASSSSNGLTASPSPSHGKTVFIDNYDSFTYNIVQFLSELGADLHVYRNDEITLDELVAIQPARLIISPGPGHPLKDSGISIQAIQHFAGRIPILGVCMGLQCIYAAYTGIVDFAGEILHGKTSKVEHDGKGLYAGLGEVIGTRYHSLAANISSLPAELVVTSKTASGVVMGIRHTRLAMEAVQYHPESILSVGGREMLQNFLGWTGPTWADNPQAGIDAQATRNAEKTAAPVMAMGGAPESTSTGGAPATITPSSVGTILQRIHAQRLRDIATSKALPGLSPTDLQLSIAMHLSPPLINFPKRLAARRHLGVVGVMAEMKRASPSKGDIALGAHAGAQALAYARAGADVISVLTEPKWFKGSLGDLALARQAVDGLPNRPAILRKDFIIDPYQIDEARLYGADTVLLIVAMLEDAHLQELYSYSVALGMEPLVEVNNAEEMKRALAIGAKVVGVNNRNLHDFNVDMSTTSRLADAARAGGVTLCALSGISKRADVLGYQQEGVGAVLVGEALMRSQDKKAFVNDLVGLPVPSQATDQQPLVKVCGLSTVDAAVTATLAGADMLGLIFAPNTKRTVSLANAAEIISVVRSLRGGDGLRNAALAAEAEVVAAAADKSSSAVIGEGASTEDWFDYTARTLRSAVSKHKPLIVGVFRDQSVEEIVQVASTLKLDGVQLHGRTEEVAWAKLLPGVWVTKVFHVDAQARFGVGALRELGRRGQHHLVALDTAGVQSANGAGAGDGGTGQSFDHSLLPSLAQSEPALTALRSSTSSTDATPSSLPPAHPIPVILAGGLTPENVAQAVRAALAAGVQILAVDTSSGVEIEGRKSTERIQGFVRAVKG
;
A
#
# COMPACT_ATOMS: atom_id res chain seq x y z
N MET A 1 27.05 -0.30 6.43
CA MET A 1 27.75 -0.68 7.68
C MET A 1 27.58 -2.18 7.88
N PRO A 2 28.68 -2.93 7.96
CA PRO A 2 29.46 -2.96 9.20
C PRO A 2 30.86 -2.36 9.07
N GLU A 3 31.37 -1.97 10.24
CA GLU A 3 32.57 -1.17 10.50
C GLU A 3 33.90 -1.92 10.29
N HIS A 4 34.95 -1.11 10.09
CA HIS A 4 36.38 -1.35 10.29
C HIS A 4 36.84 -2.74 10.79
N ILE A 5 37.65 -3.40 9.95
CA ILE A 5 38.57 -4.48 10.35
C ILE A 5 40.01 -3.94 10.25
N PRO A 6 40.86 -4.06 11.29
CA PRO A 6 42.25 -3.56 11.30
C PRO A 6 43.20 -4.50 10.54
N PRO A 7 44.41 -4.03 10.16
CA PRO A 7 45.32 -4.80 9.30
C PRO A 7 45.98 -5.95 10.09
N ARG A 8 45.90 -7.17 9.58
CA ARG A 8 46.68 -8.31 10.10
C ARG A 8 48.02 -8.41 9.38
N SER A 9 49.04 -8.61 10.21
CA SER A 9 50.46 -8.74 9.92
C SER A 9 50.84 -9.92 9.03
N ALA A 10 51.95 -9.73 8.32
CA ALA A 10 52.63 -10.67 7.45
C ALA A 10 52.96 -12.04 8.08
N GLY A 11 52.80 -13.08 7.27
CA GLY A 11 53.38 -14.42 7.46
C GLY A 11 53.63 -15.06 6.09
N ALA A 12 54.91 -15.25 5.75
CA ALA A 12 55.43 -15.93 4.54
C ALA A 12 55.22 -17.47 4.66
N VAL A 13 55.32 -18.38 3.67
CA VAL A 13 56.08 -18.60 2.41
C VAL A 13 55.25 -19.70 1.66
N ALA A 14 55.08 -19.79 0.33
CA ALA A 14 56.07 -20.28 -0.64
C ALA A 14 55.55 -20.24 -2.10
N SER A 15 56.40 -19.63 -2.95
CA SER A 15 56.66 -19.84 -4.39
C SER A 15 55.71 -20.60 -5.33
N SER A 16 55.23 -19.89 -6.35
CA SER A 16 55.48 -20.28 -7.75
C SER A 16 55.47 -19.05 -8.67
N SER A 17 56.63 -18.83 -9.29
CA SER A 17 56.97 -17.90 -10.38
C SER A 17 55.84 -17.23 -11.16
N SER A 18 55.76 -15.89 -11.07
CA SER A 18 55.37 -15.04 -12.21
C SER A 18 56.24 -13.79 -12.21
N ASN A 19 56.76 -13.47 -13.40
CA ASN A 19 57.67 -12.38 -13.66
C ASN A 19 57.09 -11.05 -13.16
N GLY A 20 57.89 -10.33 -12.38
CA GLY A 20 57.64 -8.94 -12.06
C GLY A 20 57.64 -8.08 -13.32
N LEU A 21 56.58 -7.31 -13.49
CA LEU A 21 56.59 -6.04 -14.18
C LEU A 21 55.96 -5.03 -13.23
N THR A 22 56.81 -4.47 -12.37
CA THR A 22 56.58 -3.12 -11.85
C THR A 22 56.48 -2.20 -13.06
N ALA A 23 55.28 -1.76 -13.42
CA ALA A 23 55.10 -0.71 -14.41
C ALA A 23 55.63 0.59 -13.80
N SER A 24 56.83 0.98 -14.20
CA SER A 24 57.36 2.33 -13.98
C SER A 24 56.42 3.34 -14.65
N PRO A 25 56.09 4.48 -14.02
CA PRO A 25 55.23 5.49 -14.62
C PRO A 25 55.87 6.01 -15.91
N SER A 26 55.11 5.97 -17.02
CA SER A 26 55.49 6.66 -18.26
C SER A 26 55.51 8.18 -17.99
N PRO A 27 56.63 8.90 -18.17
CA PRO A 27 56.78 10.29 -17.73
C PRO A 27 55.97 11.35 -18.51
N SER A 28 55.00 11.01 -19.36
CA SER A 28 54.53 11.93 -20.41
C SER A 28 53.07 12.40 -20.32
N HIS A 29 52.23 11.89 -19.41
CA HIS A 29 50.80 12.22 -19.42
C HIS A 29 50.32 13.20 -18.34
N GLY A 30 51.06 13.43 -17.24
CA GLY A 30 50.56 14.24 -16.12
C GLY A 30 49.37 13.61 -15.37
N LYS A 31 49.05 14.13 -14.18
CA LYS A 31 48.04 13.52 -13.29
C LYS A 31 46.65 13.50 -13.93
N THR A 32 46.03 12.33 -13.96
CA THR A 32 44.64 12.15 -14.41
C THR A 32 43.77 11.96 -13.18
N VAL A 33 42.94 12.96 -12.88
CA VAL A 33 42.00 12.89 -11.75
C VAL A 33 40.71 12.23 -12.21
N PHE A 34 40.23 11.28 -11.42
CA PHE A 34 39.04 10.51 -11.66
C PHE A 34 38.07 10.69 -10.49
N ILE A 35 36.91 11.29 -10.75
CA ILE A 35 35.85 11.47 -9.75
C ILE A 35 34.90 10.27 -9.83
N ASP A 36 34.91 9.43 -8.79
CA ASP A 36 34.04 8.27 -8.62
C ASP A 36 32.67 8.69 -8.05
N ASN A 37 31.62 8.39 -8.79
CA ASN A 37 30.23 8.67 -8.46
C ASN A 37 29.49 7.40 -8.03
N TYR A 38 30.18 6.41 -7.47
CA TYR A 38 29.60 5.22 -6.85
C TYR A 38 28.89 4.25 -7.81
N ASP A 39 29.36 4.14 -9.07
CA ASP A 39 28.90 3.07 -9.95
C ASP A 39 29.54 1.71 -9.61
N SER A 40 28.79 0.64 -9.86
CA SER A 40 29.23 -0.73 -9.54
C SER A 40 30.41 -1.22 -10.39
N PHE A 41 30.69 -0.57 -11.52
CA PHE A 41 31.72 -1.00 -12.48
C PHE A 41 32.83 0.03 -12.74
N THR A 42 32.90 1.11 -11.94
CA THR A 42 33.94 2.16 -12.05
C THR A 42 35.37 1.59 -12.09
N TYR A 43 35.62 0.50 -11.35
CA TYR A 43 36.92 -0.19 -11.31
C TYR A 43 37.41 -0.67 -12.69
N ASN A 44 36.52 -0.97 -13.63
CA ASN A 44 36.91 -1.41 -14.97
C ASN A 44 37.49 -0.25 -15.80
N ILE A 45 36.93 0.97 -15.65
CA ILE A 45 37.50 2.18 -16.29
C ILE A 45 38.87 2.47 -15.68
N VAL A 46 38.96 2.44 -14.35
CA VAL A 46 40.23 2.60 -13.60
C VAL A 46 41.28 1.61 -14.09
N GLN A 47 40.91 0.33 -14.22
CA GLN A 47 41.81 -0.71 -14.72
C GLN A 47 42.30 -0.42 -16.14
N PHE A 48 41.40 -0.10 -17.08
CA PHE A 48 41.80 0.23 -18.46
C PHE A 48 42.75 1.43 -18.51
N LEU A 49 42.48 2.48 -17.73
CA LEU A 49 43.33 3.66 -17.66
C LEU A 49 44.71 3.33 -17.06
N SER A 50 44.77 2.53 -15.99
CA SER A 50 46.03 2.08 -15.39
C SER A 50 46.85 1.23 -16.36
N GLU A 51 46.22 0.31 -17.09
CA GLU A 51 46.91 -0.52 -18.10
C GLU A 51 47.38 0.28 -19.32
N LEU A 52 46.71 1.38 -19.64
CA LEU A 52 47.13 2.34 -20.67
C LEU A 52 48.22 3.32 -20.16
N GLY A 53 48.63 3.20 -18.89
CA GLY A 53 49.73 3.97 -18.31
C GLY A 53 49.34 5.36 -17.76
N ALA A 54 48.07 5.59 -17.45
CA ALA A 54 47.64 6.83 -16.82
C ALA A 54 48.13 6.94 -15.36
N ASP A 55 48.64 8.13 -15.00
CA ASP A 55 48.94 8.49 -13.61
C ASP A 55 47.62 8.88 -12.89
N LEU A 56 46.91 7.87 -12.38
CA LEU A 56 45.51 7.99 -11.96
C LEU A 56 45.36 8.33 -10.47
N HIS A 57 44.61 9.40 -10.19
CA HIS A 57 44.22 9.80 -8.84
C HIS A 57 42.69 9.74 -8.70
N VAL A 58 42.18 8.77 -7.95
CA VAL A 58 40.75 8.51 -7.80
C VAL A 58 40.23 9.11 -6.50
N TYR A 59 39.15 9.88 -6.58
CA TYR A 59 38.45 10.46 -5.43
C TYR A 59 36.95 10.25 -5.56
N ARG A 60 36.26 9.94 -4.46
CA ARG A 60 34.79 9.94 -4.46
C ARG A 60 34.26 11.36 -4.55
N ASN A 61 33.08 11.50 -5.15
CA ASN A 61 32.47 12.79 -5.45
C ASN A 61 32.11 13.65 -4.21
N ASP A 62 32.19 13.08 -3.01
CA ASP A 62 31.91 13.70 -1.71
C ASP A 62 33.11 13.65 -0.73
N GLU A 63 34.25 13.07 -1.14
CA GLU A 63 35.46 12.93 -0.30
C GLU A 63 36.61 13.87 -0.71
N ILE A 64 36.40 14.76 -1.68
CA ILE A 64 37.35 15.80 -2.07
C ILE A 64 36.63 17.12 -2.35
N THR A 65 37.22 18.22 -1.92
CA THR A 65 36.71 19.57 -2.22
C THR A 65 37.30 20.11 -3.51
N LEU A 66 36.65 21.13 -4.10
CA LEU A 66 37.15 21.77 -5.32
C LEU A 66 38.55 22.37 -5.13
N ASP A 67 38.82 23.00 -3.99
CA ASP A 67 40.11 23.64 -3.70
C ASP A 67 41.25 22.62 -3.60
N GLU A 68 40.99 21.47 -2.98
CA GLU A 68 41.93 20.35 -2.95
C GLU A 68 42.18 19.80 -4.36
N LEU A 69 41.13 19.71 -5.19
CA LEU A 69 41.25 19.24 -6.57
C LEU A 69 42.08 20.22 -7.43
N VAL A 70 41.97 21.52 -7.19
CA VAL A 70 42.82 22.56 -7.81
C VAL A 70 44.27 22.43 -7.38
N ALA A 71 44.53 22.18 -6.10
CA ALA A 71 45.88 22.02 -5.56
C ALA A 71 46.62 20.80 -6.14
N ILE A 72 45.90 19.76 -6.58
CA ILE A 72 46.49 18.58 -7.24
C ILE A 72 47.15 18.93 -8.58
N GLN A 73 46.67 20.00 -9.25
CA GLN A 73 47.05 20.38 -10.61
C GLN A 73 46.85 19.23 -11.61
N PRO A 74 45.61 18.74 -11.79
CA PRO A 74 45.33 17.69 -12.76
C PRO A 74 45.72 18.14 -14.18
N ALA A 75 46.25 17.21 -14.96
CA ALA A 75 46.42 17.35 -16.41
C ALA A 75 45.17 16.91 -17.17
N ARG A 76 44.32 16.06 -16.59
CA ARG A 76 43.04 15.60 -17.14
C ARG A 76 42.03 15.32 -16.03
N LEU A 77 40.74 15.45 -16.35
CA LEU A 77 39.63 15.15 -15.46
C LEU A 77 38.70 14.11 -16.10
N ILE A 78 38.34 13.08 -15.33
CA ILE A 78 37.37 12.06 -15.73
C ILE A 78 36.23 12.05 -14.70
N ILE A 79 35.00 12.14 -15.17
CA ILE A 79 33.78 11.97 -14.37
C ILE A 79 33.18 10.61 -14.70
N SER A 80 33.19 9.74 -13.69
CA SER A 80 32.71 8.36 -13.80
C SER A 80 31.19 8.24 -14.00
N PRO A 81 30.73 7.03 -14.37
CA PRO A 81 29.33 6.64 -14.19
C PRO A 81 28.90 6.74 -12.71
N GLY A 82 27.60 6.83 -12.48
CA GLY A 82 27.03 6.84 -11.14
C GLY A 82 25.52 6.59 -11.17
N PRO A 83 24.93 6.08 -10.09
CA PRO A 83 23.48 5.96 -9.97
C PRO A 83 22.85 7.34 -9.68
N GLY A 84 21.54 7.44 -9.90
CA GLY A 84 20.78 8.64 -9.55
C GLY A 84 20.73 9.70 -10.65
N HIS A 85 20.64 10.96 -10.24
CA HIS A 85 20.47 12.11 -11.11
C HIS A 85 21.64 13.10 -10.94
N PRO A 86 22.24 13.63 -12.03
CA PRO A 86 23.45 14.45 -11.97
C PRO A 86 23.29 15.68 -11.05
N LEU A 87 22.14 16.34 -11.04
CA LEU A 87 21.91 17.52 -10.20
C LEU A 87 21.79 17.23 -8.69
N LYS A 88 21.60 15.98 -8.28
CA LYS A 88 21.36 15.60 -6.87
C LYS A 88 22.48 14.74 -6.31
N ASP A 89 22.98 13.81 -7.12
CA ASP A 89 23.78 12.68 -6.65
C ASP A 89 25.24 12.73 -7.14
N SER A 90 25.63 13.75 -7.93
CA SER A 90 26.98 13.83 -8.53
C SER A 90 28.05 14.54 -7.69
N GLY A 91 27.72 14.95 -6.46
CA GLY A 91 28.63 15.63 -5.56
C GLY A 91 29.33 16.82 -6.22
N ILE A 92 30.66 16.88 -6.14
CA ILE A 92 31.47 17.96 -6.71
C ILE A 92 31.60 17.91 -8.24
N SER A 93 31.09 16.89 -8.93
CA SER A 93 31.37 16.62 -10.35
C SER A 93 31.02 17.80 -11.27
N ILE A 94 29.85 18.42 -11.11
CA ILE A 94 29.43 19.58 -11.92
C ILE A 94 30.32 20.79 -11.65
N GLN A 95 30.65 21.06 -10.38
CA GLN A 95 31.53 22.16 -10.00
C GLN A 95 32.95 21.98 -10.55
N ALA A 96 33.47 20.75 -10.51
CA ALA A 96 34.75 20.40 -11.12
C ALA A 96 34.74 20.60 -12.64
N ILE A 97 33.68 20.15 -13.34
CA ILE A 97 33.53 20.40 -14.79
C ILE A 97 33.56 21.90 -15.09
N GLN A 98 32.75 22.70 -14.38
CA GLN A 98 32.68 24.15 -14.58
C GLN A 98 34.02 24.84 -14.32
N HIS A 99 34.78 24.36 -13.33
CA HIS A 99 36.08 24.92 -13.01
C HIS A 99 37.15 24.55 -14.04
N PHE A 100 37.24 23.28 -14.46
CA PHE A 100 38.33 22.78 -15.30
C PHE A 100 38.07 22.90 -16.80
N ALA A 101 36.83 23.21 -17.21
CA ALA A 101 36.49 23.45 -18.61
C ALA A 101 37.40 24.53 -19.21
N GLY A 102 38.07 24.18 -20.31
CA GLY A 102 39.00 25.08 -21.00
C GLY A 102 40.33 25.29 -20.28
N ARG A 103 40.62 24.50 -19.24
CA ARG A 103 41.93 24.44 -18.58
C ARG A 103 42.63 23.11 -18.83
N ILE A 104 41.87 22.02 -18.86
CA ILE A 104 42.36 20.67 -19.14
C ILE A 104 41.32 19.85 -19.92
N PRO A 105 41.73 18.73 -20.55
CA PRO A 105 40.80 17.78 -21.13
C PRO A 105 39.85 17.14 -20.10
N ILE A 106 38.57 17.00 -20.47
CA ILE A 106 37.53 16.40 -19.62
C ILE A 106 36.80 15.26 -20.34
N LEU A 107 36.68 14.11 -19.68
CA LEU A 107 35.89 12.96 -20.13
C LEU A 107 34.71 12.69 -19.18
N GLY A 108 33.52 12.47 -19.73
CA GLY A 108 32.37 11.97 -18.97
C GLY A 108 31.90 10.61 -19.46
N VAL A 109 31.54 9.72 -18.54
CA VAL A 109 30.94 8.41 -18.87
C VAL A 109 29.61 8.24 -18.13
N CYS A 110 28.56 7.88 -18.85
CA CYS A 110 27.20 7.70 -18.33
C CYS A 110 26.72 8.92 -17.52
N MET A 111 26.73 8.88 -16.18
CA MET A 111 26.42 10.06 -15.37
C MET A 111 27.40 11.21 -15.62
N GLY A 112 28.66 10.95 -15.97
CA GLY A 112 29.60 11.98 -16.38
C GLY A 112 29.16 12.77 -17.62
N LEU A 113 28.54 12.10 -18.61
CA LEU A 113 27.90 12.80 -19.74
C LEU A 113 26.77 13.70 -19.24
N GLN A 114 25.95 13.19 -18.34
CA GLN A 114 24.80 13.91 -17.78
C GLN A 114 25.25 15.13 -16.96
N CYS A 115 26.36 15.02 -16.22
CA CYS A 115 26.97 16.13 -15.49
C CYS A 115 27.51 17.21 -16.46
N ILE A 116 28.19 16.81 -17.54
CA ILE A 116 28.63 17.77 -18.58
C ILE A 116 27.43 18.46 -19.22
N TYR A 117 26.38 17.71 -19.55
CA TYR A 117 25.17 18.27 -20.14
C TYR A 117 24.48 19.28 -19.21
N ALA A 118 24.32 18.92 -17.94
CA ALA A 118 23.73 19.78 -16.92
C ALA A 118 24.58 21.01 -16.59
N ALA A 119 25.92 20.89 -16.61
CA ALA A 119 26.84 22.01 -16.38
C ALA A 119 26.66 23.15 -17.39
N TYR A 120 26.17 22.83 -18.60
CA TYR A 120 25.84 23.76 -19.68
C TYR A 120 24.33 23.99 -19.82
N THR A 121 23.57 23.80 -18.75
CA THR A 121 22.10 24.03 -18.68
C THR A 121 21.22 23.09 -19.50
N GLY A 122 21.79 22.02 -20.06
CA GLY A 122 21.04 20.98 -20.75
C GLY A 122 20.18 20.16 -19.78
N ILE A 123 18.99 19.75 -20.22
CA ILE A 123 18.06 18.96 -19.41
C ILE A 123 18.35 17.47 -19.61
N VAL A 124 18.72 16.81 -18.52
CA VAL A 124 18.80 15.35 -18.46
C VAL A 124 17.42 14.82 -18.08
N ASP A 125 16.84 14.00 -18.94
CA ASP A 125 15.48 13.46 -18.77
C ASP A 125 15.50 11.97 -19.14
N PHE A 126 14.36 11.30 -19.00
CA PHE A 126 14.21 9.91 -19.34
C PHE A 126 14.58 9.62 -20.80
N ALA A 127 15.45 8.63 -21.02
CA ALA A 127 16.01 8.27 -22.32
C ALA A 127 14.99 7.70 -23.32
N GLY A 128 13.71 7.56 -22.93
CA GLY A 128 12.64 6.94 -23.73
C GLY A 128 12.68 5.40 -23.73
N GLU A 129 13.85 4.81 -23.51
CA GLU A 129 14.11 3.38 -23.45
C GLU A 129 14.98 3.07 -22.22
N ILE A 130 14.54 2.17 -21.33
CA ILE A 130 15.38 1.67 -20.21
C ILE A 130 16.11 0.43 -20.72
N LEU A 131 17.42 0.55 -20.93
CA LEU A 131 18.29 -0.58 -21.25
C LEU A 131 19.36 -0.68 -20.17
N HIS A 132 19.30 -1.78 -19.41
CA HIS A 132 20.29 -2.16 -18.41
C HIS A 132 20.90 -3.51 -18.81
N GLY A 133 22.22 -3.54 -19.00
CA GLY A 133 22.95 -4.76 -19.39
C GLY A 133 22.72 -5.21 -20.82
N LYS A 134 22.21 -4.32 -21.69
CA LYS A 134 21.97 -4.61 -23.11
C LYS A 134 22.87 -3.77 -24.00
N THR A 135 23.27 -4.33 -25.13
CA THR A 135 24.08 -3.65 -26.13
C THR A 135 23.22 -2.87 -27.12
N SER A 136 23.77 -1.82 -27.69
CA SER A 136 23.19 -1.07 -28.80
C SER A 136 24.28 -0.71 -29.78
N LYS A 137 23.98 -0.79 -31.08
CA LYS A 137 24.85 -0.23 -32.11
C LYS A 137 24.84 1.30 -31.97
N VAL A 138 26.03 1.89 -32.00
CA VAL A 138 26.23 3.33 -31.83
C VAL A 138 26.67 3.93 -33.16
N GLU A 139 25.85 4.80 -33.73
CA GLU A 139 26.22 5.61 -34.90
C GLU A 139 27.03 6.81 -34.40
N HIS A 140 28.26 6.98 -34.88
CA HIS A 140 29.17 8.04 -34.42
C HIS A 140 29.83 8.79 -35.58
N ASP A 141 30.41 9.95 -35.27
CA ASP A 141 31.06 10.84 -36.23
C ASP A 141 32.51 10.45 -36.61
N GLY A 142 33.10 9.49 -35.89
CA GLY A 142 34.45 8.97 -36.15
C GLY A 142 35.57 9.93 -35.75
N LYS A 143 35.26 10.93 -34.92
CA LYS A 143 36.18 11.96 -34.44
C LYS A 143 36.29 11.89 -32.91
N GLY A 144 37.23 12.63 -32.33
CA GLY A 144 37.39 12.74 -30.88
C GLY A 144 37.63 11.38 -30.24
N LEU A 145 36.77 10.99 -29.28
CA LEU A 145 36.82 9.64 -28.67
C LEU A 145 36.73 8.52 -29.72
N TYR A 146 36.00 8.75 -30.82
CA TYR A 146 35.78 7.79 -31.90
C TYR A 146 36.88 7.77 -32.97
N ALA A 147 37.95 8.56 -32.81
CA ALA A 147 39.01 8.68 -33.82
C ALA A 147 39.69 7.34 -34.11
N GLY A 148 39.61 6.88 -35.36
CA GLY A 148 40.20 5.60 -35.80
C GLY A 148 39.38 4.36 -35.44
N LEU A 149 38.19 4.51 -34.85
CA LEU A 149 37.31 3.39 -34.54
C LEU A 149 36.39 3.05 -35.71
N GLY A 150 36.21 1.75 -35.94
CA GLY A 150 35.22 1.18 -36.85
C GLY A 150 33.84 1.11 -36.20
N GLU A 151 33.15 -0.03 -36.31
CA GLU A 151 31.84 -0.19 -35.68
C GLU A 151 31.93 -0.20 -34.15
N VAL A 152 31.09 0.63 -33.49
CA VAL A 152 30.98 0.69 -32.03
C VAL A 152 29.67 0.06 -31.56
N ILE A 153 29.81 -0.82 -30.56
CA ILE A 153 28.70 -1.40 -29.82
C ILE A 153 28.84 -0.96 -28.36
N GLY A 154 27.81 -0.31 -27.82
CA GLY A 154 27.83 0.23 -26.45
C GLY A 154 26.86 -0.51 -25.54
N THR A 155 27.31 -0.94 -24.38
CA THR A 155 26.45 -1.50 -23.32
C THR A 155 25.82 -0.38 -22.51
N ARG A 156 24.49 -0.41 -22.36
CA ARG A 156 23.70 0.63 -21.71
C ARG A 156 23.26 0.17 -20.31
N TYR A 157 23.39 1.07 -19.33
CA TYR A 157 22.92 0.93 -17.94
C TYR A 157 22.24 2.22 -17.46
N HIS A 158 21.40 2.80 -18.31
CA HIS A 158 20.83 4.12 -18.02
C HIS A 158 19.34 4.18 -18.38
N SER A 159 18.59 4.85 -17.50
CA SER A 159 17.19 5.26 -17.72
C SER A 159 17.08 6.74 -18.08
N LEU A 160 18.13 7.53 -17.82
CA LEU A 160 18.24 8.95 -18.16
C LEU A 160 19.20 9.15 -19.34
N ALA A 161 18.97 10.17 -20.16
CA ALA A 161 19.87 10.62 -21.21
C ALA A 161 19.73 12.13 -21.44
N ALA A 162 20.70 12.71 -22.15
CA ALA A 162 20.61 14.09 -22.60
C ALA A 162 19.40 14.30 -23.53
N ASN A 163 18.48 15.22 -23.17
CA ASN A 163 17.33 15.53 -24.00
C ASN A 163 17.73 16.46 -25.15
N ILE A 164 17.79 15.92 -26.37
CA ILE A 164 18.20 16.65 -27.57
C ILE A 164 17.48 17.99 -27.80
N SER A 165 16.23 18.13 -27.33
CA SER A 165 15.45 19.38 -27.46
C SER A 165 15.99 20.52 -26.58
N SER A 166 16.86 20.19 -25.62
CA SER A 166 17.52 21.12 -24.70
C SER A 166 19.04 21.21 -24.94
N LEU A 167 19.52 20.78 -26.11
CA LEU A 167 20.95 20.76 -26.45
C LEU A 167 21.55 22.18 -26.36
N PRO A 168 22.49 22.42 -25.41
CA PRO A 168 23.17 23.71 -25.30
C PRO A 168 23.97 24.03 -26.56
N ALA A 169 24.09 25.30 -26.91
CA ALA A 169 24.79 25.74 -28.11
C ALA A 169 26.31 25.45 -28.06
N GLU A 170 26.85 25.23 -26.87
CA GLU A 170 28.24 24.86 -26.64
C GLU A 170 28.52 23.39 -26.95
N LEU A 171 27.48 22.54 -27.09
CA LEU A 171 27.59 21.10 -27.21
C LEU A 171 27.01 20.60 -28.54
N VAL A 172 27.64 19.57 -29.11
CA VAL A 172 27.15 18.82 -30.27
C VAL A 172 26.95 17.36 -29.91
N VAL A 173 25.97 16.71 -30.54
CA VAL A 173 25.79 15.26 -30.46
C VAL A 173 26.82 14.58 -31.36
N THR A 174 27.63 13.69 -30.80
CA THR A 174 28.69 12.95 -31.53
C THR A 174 28.31 11.51 -31.83
N SER A 175 27.37 10.94 -31.07
CA SER A 175 26.84 9.62 -31.37
C SER A 175 25.41 9.42 -30.88
N LYS A 176 24.69 8.47 -31.50
CA LYS A 176 23.30 8.12 -31.19
C LYS A 176 22.97 6.68 -31.52
N THR A 177 21.88 6.16 -30.96
CA THR A 177 21.27 4.90 -31.43
C THR A 177 20.42 5.13 -32.69
N ALA A 178 20.04 4.04 -33.36
CA ALA A 178 19.08 4.08 -34.47
C ALA A 178 17.72 4.69 -34.07
N SER A 179 17.32 4.54 -32.79
CA SER A 179 16.11 5.17 -32.22
C SER A 179 16.28 6.65 -31.85
N GLY A 180 17.48 7.21 -32.04
CA GLY A 180 17.77 8.64 -31.82
C GLY A 180 18.18 8.99 -30.39
N VAL A 181 18.42 8.02 -29.50
CA VAL A 181 18.93 8.29 -28.15
C VAL A 181 20.36 8.77 -28.22
N VAL A 182 20.66 9.92 -27.61
CA VAL A 182 22.00 10.52 -27.56
C VAL A 182 22.95 9.59 -26.81
N MET A 183 24.01 9.14 -27.49
CA MET A 183 25.04 8.24 -26.96
C MET A 183 26.37 8.93 -26.72
N GLY A 184 26.57 10.13 -27.26
CA GLY A 184 27.78 10.91 -27.06
C GLY A 184 27.56 12.39 -27.35
N ILE A 185 28.28 13.23 -26.60
CA ILE A 185 28.27 14.68 -26.76
C ILE A 185 29.70 15.22 -26.70
N ARG A 186 29.96 16.34 -27.37
CA ARG A 186 31.26 17.01 -27.38
C ARG A 186 31.07 18.52 -27.31
N HIS A 187 31.96 19.24 -26.64
CA HIS A 187 31.98 20.70 -26.73
C HIS A 187 32.48 21.14 -28.12
N THR A 188 31.91 22.21 -28.65
CA THR A 188 32.31 22.85 -29.92
C THR A 188 33.77 23.31 -29.99
N ARG A 189 34.40 23.65 -28.85
CA ARG A 189 35.68 24.36 -28.77
C ARG A 189 36.66 23.73 -27.78
N LEU A 190 36.18 23.37 -26.60
CA LEU A 190 36.99 22.86 -25.50
C LEU A 190 37.20 21.35 -25.67
N ALA A 191 38.36 20.84 -25.25
CA ALA A 191 38.70 19.41 -25.28
C ALA A 191 37.89 18.61 -24.24
N MET A 192 36.58 18.53 -24.46
CA MET A 192 35.62 17.90 -23.57
C MET A 192 34.62 17.07 -24.36
N GLU A 193 34.56 15.79 -24.04
CA GLU A 193 33.68 14.83 -24.70
C GLU A 193 33.17 13.79 -23.71
N ALA A 194 32.00 13.23 -23.98
CA ALA A 194 31.39 12.24 -23.11
C ALA A 194 30.58 11.20 -23.87
N VAL A 195 30.39 10.04 -23.26
CA VAL A 195 29.56 8.94 -23.78
C VAL A 195 28.52 8.48 -22.75
N GLN A 196 27.34 8.09 -23.21
CA GLN A 196 26.22 7.67 -22.35
C GLN A 196 26.26 6.17 -22.03
N TYR A 197 26.77 5.35 -22.96
CA TYR A 197 27.01 3.93 -22.73
C TYR A 197 28.31 3.72 -21.93
N HIS A 198 28.54 2.50 -21.48
CA HIS A 198 29.69 2.11 -20.67
C HIS A 198 30.79 1.49 -21.56
N PRO A 199 31.81 2.26 -21.99
CA PRO A 199 32.89 1.76 -22.84
C PRO A 199 33.70 0.64 -22.15
N GLU A 200 33.74 0.63 -20.83
CA GLU A 200 34.43 -0.37 -20.02
C GLU A 200 33.70 -1.71 -19.89
N SER A 201 32.43 -1.78 -20.31
CA SER A 201 31.65 -3.01 -20.17
C SER A 201 32.18 -4.10 -21.10
N ILE A 202 32.22 -5.34 -20.61
CA ILE A 202 32.73 -6.50 -21.36
C ILE A 202 32.02 -6.74 -22.71
N LEU A 203 30.77 -6.30 -22.84
CA LEU A 203 29.98 -6.42 -24.07
C LEU A 203 30.13 -5.22 -25.01
N SER A 204 30.84 -4.17 -24.59
CA SER A 204 31.13 -3.01 -25.43
C SER A 204 32.34 -3.26 -26.31
N VAL A 205 32.32 -2.72 -27.53
CA VAL A 205 33.41 -2.83 -28.51
C VAL A 205 34.02 -1.45 -28.74
N GLY A 206 35.36 -1.35 -28.68
CA GLY A 206 36.11 -0.11 -28.92
C GLY A 206 36.35 0.77 -27.67
N GLY A 207 35.94 0.33 -26.49
CA GLY A 207 36.02 1.17 -25.29
C GLY A 207 37.45 1.48 -24.80
N ARG A 208 38.39 0.54 -24.99
CA ARG A 208 39.79 0.73 -24.59
C ARG A 208 40.49 1.75 -25.49
N GLU A 209 40.24 1.67 -26.79
CA GLU A 209 40.72 2.60 -27.81
C GLU A 209 40.18 4.02 -27.57
N MET A 210 38.93 4.17 -27.13
CA MET A 210 38.37 5.47 -26.74
C MET A 210 39.11 6.10 -25.56
N LEU A 211 39.42 5.31 -24.52
CA LEU A 211 40.19 5.79 -23.37
C LEU A 211 41.64 6.13 -23.77
N GLN A 212 42.22 5.37 -24.68
CA GLN A 212 43.54 5.67 -25.25
C GLN A 212 43.53 7.00 -26.02
N ASN A 213 42.49 7.25 -26.84
CA ASN A 213 42.31 8.51 -27.55
C ASN A 213 42.23 9.69 -26.58
N PHE A 214 41.46 9.56 -25.48
CA PHE A 214 41.36 10.58 -24.44
C PHE A 214 42.70 10.87 -23.75
N LEU A 215 43.47 9.84 -23.38
CA LEU A 215 44.79 10.01 -22.75
C LEU A 215 45.80 10.69 -23.68
N GLY A 216 45.59 10.57 -25.00
CA GLY A 216 46.34 11.30 -26.02
C GLY A 216 46.06 12.80 -26.03
N TRP A 217 45.01 13.30 -25.37
CA TRP A 217 44.72 14.74 -25.31
C TRP A 217 45.61 15.43 -24.27
N THR A 218 46.21 16.56 -24.63
CA THR A 218 47.24 17.26 -23.85
C THR A 218 46.90 18.72 -23.59
N GLY A 219 46.05 19.36 -24.40
CA GLY A 219 45.66 20.76 -24.21
C GLY A 219 44.16 21.00 -24.03
N PRO A 220 43.76 22.19 -23.54
CA PRO A 220 42.38 22.51 -23.16
C PRO A 220 41.40 22.68 -24.32
N THR A 221 41.86 22.84 -25.55
CA THR A 221 41.00 23.07 -26.73
C THR A 221 41.25 22.03 -27.82
N TRP A 222 40.32 21.90 -28.77
CA TRP A 222 40.52 20.98 -29.90
C TRP A 222 41.71 21.36 -30.79
N ALA A 223 42.08 22.65 -30.83
CA ALA A 223 43.25 23.11 -31.58
C ALA A 223 44.56 22.55 -31.01
N ASP A 224 44.61 22.30 -29.70
CA ASP A 224 45.76 21.70 -29.03
C ASP A 224 45.84 20.18 -29.24
N ASN A 225 44.79 19.57 -29.81
CA ASN A 225 44.63 18.13 -29.95
C ASN A 225 44.27 17.74 -31.40
N PRO A 226 45.12 18.04 -32.40
CA PRO A 226 44.83 17.78 -33.81
C PRO A 226 44.58 16.30 -34.14
N GLN A 227 45.14 15.38 -33.38
CA GLN A 227 44.91 13.93 -33.45
C GLN A 227 43.44 13.53 -33.24
N ALA A 228 42.63 14.39 -32.60
CA ALA A 228 41.20 14.15 -32.42
C ALA A 228 40.37 14.37 -33.71
N GLY A 229 40.96 14.94 -34.78
CA GLY A 229 40.29 15.08 -36.08
C GLY A 229 39.06 16.02 -36.08
N ILE A 230 38.99 16.96 -35.13
CA ILE A 230 37.89 17.92 -35.01
C ILE A 230 38.10 19.08 -35.98
N ASP A 231 37.24 19.19 -36.99
CA ASP A 231 37.24 20.28 -37.98
C ASP A 231 36.12 21.29 -37.71
N ALA A 232 36.17 22.44 -38.40
CA ALA A 232 35.13 23.47 -38.28
C ALA A 232 33.72 22.97 -38.66
N GLN A 233 33.61 21.90 -39.47
CA GLN A 233 32.32 21.29 -39.81
C GLN A 233 31.71 20.54 -38.61
N ALA A 234 32.52 19.82 -37.83
CA ALA A 234 32.11 19.18 -36.58
C ALA A 234 31.64 20.21 -35.53
N THR A 235 32.21 21.41 -35.57
CA THR A 235 31.83 22.54 -34.70
C THR A 235 30.54 23.24 -35.14
N ARG A 236 30.24 23.31 -36.45
CA ARG A 236 29.10 24.04 -37.05
C ARG A 236 27.70 23.50 -36.71
N ASN A 237 27.57 22.23 -36.30
CA ASN A 237 26.26 21.64 -35.99
C ASN A 237 25.61 22.21 -34.71
N ALA A 238 26.38 22.91 -33.87
CA ALA A 238 25.90 23.52 -32.62
C ALA A 238 25.43 24.97 -32.77
N GLU A 239 25.85 25.69 -33.83
CA GLU A 239 25.56 27.12 -34.00
C GLU A 239 24.07 27.41 -34.31
N LYS A 240 23.21 26.38 -34.33
CA LYS A 240 21.76 26.48 -34.56
C LYS A 240 20.95 25.92 -33.38
N THR A 241 21.02 26.55 -32.21
CA THR A 241 20.03 26.37 -31.14
C THR A 241 19.86 27.66 -30.33
N ALA A 242 18.60 28.01 -30.03
CA ALA A 242 18.19 29.26 -29.38
C ALA A 242 18.53 29.30 -27.87
N ALA A 243 18.62 30.52 -27.34
CA ALA A 243 19.04 30.85 -25.98
C ALA A 243 18.26 30.14 -24.84
N PRO A 244 18.90 29.91 -23.67
CA PRO A 244 18.34 29.14 -22.56
C PRO A 244 17.17 29.87 -21.86
N VAL A 245 16.10 29.12 -21.55
CA VAL A 245 15.00 29.58 -20.70
C VAL A 245 15.35 29.28 -19.25
N MET A 246 15.71 30.32 -18.49
CA MET A 246 15.84 30.26 -17.04
C MET A 246 14.44 30.25 -16.40
N ALA A 247 14.21 29.30 -15.49
CA ALA A 247 13.02 29.25 -14.66
C ALA A 247 13.19 30.08 -13.37
N MET A 248 12.10 30.76 -13.00
CA MET A 248 11.70 31.27 -11.68
C MET A 248 12.12 32.69 -11.26
N GLY A 249 11.10 33.57 -11.11
CA GLY A 249 11.01 34.54 -10.01
C GLY A 249 10.77 36.01 -10.39
N GLY A 250 9.54 36.50 -10.23
CA GLY A 250 9.21 37.94 -10.15
C GLY A 250 8.01 38.39 -10.99
N ALA A 251 6.93 38.83 -10.33
CA ALA A 251 5.82 39.58 -10.94
C ALA A 251 6.14 41.09 -10.98
N PRO A 252 5.22 41.95 -11.44
CA PRO A 252 4.65 42.12 -12.79
C PRO A 252 5.08 43.49 -13.38
N GLU A 253 4.88 43.75 -14.68
CA GLU A 253 4.46 45.09 -15.13
C GLU A 253 4.01 45.15 -16.59
N SER A 254 2.98 45.97 -16.79
CA SER A 254 2.30 46.32 -18.03
C SER A 254 3.15 47.21 -18.96
N THR A 255 2.97 47.11 -20.28
CA THR A 255 2.27 48.14 -21.09
C THR A 255 2.27 47.80 -22.59
N SER A 256 1.13 48.16 -23.20
CA SER A 256 0.77 48.33 -24.62
C SER A 256 1.91 48.75 -25.57
N THR A 257 1.93 48.45 -26.88
CA THR A 257 0.94 48.66 -27.97
C THR A 257 1.37 47.79 -29.17
N GLY A 258 0.51 47.02 -29.84
CA GLY A 258 -0.36 47.51 -30.92
C GLY A 258 0.14 47.04 -32.30
N GLY A 259 -0.57 46.09 -32.93
CA GLY A 259 -0.36 45.66 -34.32
C GLY A 259 -0.99 44.29 -34.62
N ALA A 260 -2.20 44.28 -35.19
CA ALA A 260 -3.00 43.10 -35.53
C ALA A 260 -2.49 42.35 -36.79
N PRO A 261 -2.89 41.08 -37.00
CA PRO A 261 -2.06 40.02 -37.57
C PRO A 261 -2.40 39.62 -39.01
N ALA A 262 -1.46 38.96 -39.69
CA ALA A 262 -1.75 38.04 -40.80
C ALA A 262 -1.33 36.62 -40.39
N THR A 263 -2.33 35.75 -40.40
CA THR A 263 -2.43 34.36 -39.92
C THR A 263 -1.37 33.38 -40.42
N ILE A 264 -0.65 32.76 -39.47
CA ILE A 264 -0.19 31.37 -39.58
C ILE A 264 -0.63 30.67 -38.27
N THR A 265 -1.49 29.66 -38.43
CA THR A 265 -2.10 28.86 -37.36
C THR A 265 -1.07 28.03 -36.59
N PRO A 266 -1.16 27.97 -35.24
CA PRO A 266 -0.41 27.04 -34.41
C PRO A 266 -1.21 25.75 -34.14
N SER A 267 -0.65 24.57 -34.44
CA SER A 267 -1.11 23.27 -33.95
C SER A 267 0.06 22.27 -34.03
N SER A 268 0.40 21.42 -33.06
CA SER A 268 -0.28 21.05 -31.81
C SER A 268 0.71 20.31 -30.90
N VAL A 269 0.91 20.78 -29.67
CA VAL A 269 1.24 19.88 -28.55
C VAL A 269 -0.09 19.28 -28.12
N GLY A 270 -0.25 17.94 -28.22
CA GLY A 270 -1.51 17.27 -27.91
C GLY A 270 -2.02 17.54 -26.48
N THR A 271 -3.32 17.34 -26.27
CA THR A 271 -3.97 17.53 -24.96
C THR A 271 -3.35 16.61 -23.89
N ILE A 272 -3.52 16.96 -22.61
CA ILE A 272 -3.04 16.11 -21.50
C ILE A 272 -3.60 14.68 -21.57
N LEU A 273 -4.86 14.52 -21.95
CA LEU A 273 -5.51 13.22 -22.15
C LEU A 273 -4.84 12.41 -23.26
N GLN A 274 -4.46 13.04 -24.38
CA GLN A 274 -3.73 12.35 -25.45
C GLN A 274 -2.35 11.89 -24.99
N ARG A 275 -1.65 12.70 -24.19
CA ARG A 275 -0.35 12.30 -23.61
C ARG A 275 -0.49 11.14 -22.64
N ILE A 276 -1.54 11.14 -21.81
CA ILE A 276 -1.88 10.05 -20.90
C ILE A 276 -2.19 8.78 -21.69
N HIS A 277 -3.07 8.85 -22.68
CA HIS A 277 -3.43 7.72 -23.52
C HIS A 277 -2.20 7.05 -24.17
N ALA A 278 -1.35 7.86 -24.81
CA ALA A 278 -0.13 7.36 -25.45
C ALA A 278 0.85 6.72 -24.46
N GLN A 279 0.94 7.24 -23.23
CA GLN A 279 1.75 6.61 -22.19
C GLN A 279 1.15 5.29 -21.72
N ARG A 280 -0.16 5.23 -21.50
CA ARG A 280 -0.83 4.00 -21.03
C ARG A 280 -0.65 2.85 -22.00
N LEU A 281 -0.70 3.09 -23.31
CA LEU A 281 -0.41 2.06 -24.32
C LEU A 281 1.01 1.48 -24.14
N ARG A 282 2.01 2.32 -23.85
CA ARG A 282 3.39 1.86 -23.57
C ARG A 282 3.49 1.10 -22.26
N ASP A 283 2.82 1.58 -21.22
CA ASP A 283 2.80 0.92 -19.90
C ASP A 283 2.19 -0.48 -20.02
N ILE A 284 1.05 -0.60 -20.72
CA ILE A 284 0.35 -1.87 -20.96
C ILE A 284 1.23 -2.83 -21.76
N ALA A 285 1.85 -2.36 -22.85
CA ALA A 285 2.75 -3.18 -23.65
C ALA A 285 3.95 -3.69 -22.83
N THR A 286 4.47 -2.85 -21.94
CA THR A 286 5.56 -3.22 -21.02
C THR A 286 5.10 -4.28 -20.03
N SER A 287 3.93 -4.11 -19.39
CA SER A 287 3.38 -5.10 -18.46
C SER A 287 3.09 -6.44 -19.14
N LYS A 288 2.47 -6.44 -20.32
CA LYS A 288 2.17 -7.65 -21.10
C LYS A 288 3.42 -8.47 -21.48
N ALA A 289 4.59 -7.83 -21.54
CA ALA A 289 5.85 -8.47 -21.88
C ALA A 289 6.58 -9.07 -20.66
N LEU A 290 6.13 -8.80 -19.43
CA LEU A 290 6.72 -9.35 -18.22
C LEU A 290 6.28 -10.82 -18.02
N PRO A 291 7.22 -11.75 -17.76
CA PRO A 291 6.86 -13.14 -17.45
C PRO A 291 5.89 -13.23 -16.25
N GLY A 292 4.82 -14.01 -16.40
CA GLY A 292 3.77 -14.17 -15.39
C GLY A 292 2.70 -13.07 -15.41
N LEU A 293 2.84 -12.05 -16.26
CA LEU A 293 1.87 -10.98 -16.48
C LEU A 293 1.44 -10.88 -17.95
N SER A 294 1.64 -11.93 -18.75
CA SER A 294 1.06 -11.96 -20.09
C SER A 294 -0.48 -12.02 -20.01
N PRO A 295 -1.22 -11.62 -21.06
CA PRO A 295 -2.67 -11.77 -21.08
C PRO A 295 -3.13 -13.20 -20.74
N THR A 296 -2.44 -14.21 -21.27
CA THR A 296 -2.74 -15.62 -20.99
C THR A 296 -2.49 -15.98 -19.52
N ASP A 297 -1.41 -15.48 -18.91
CA ASP A 297 -1.11 -15.75 -17.49
C ASP A 297 -2.16 -15.15 -16.56
N LEU A 298 -2.63 -13.92 -16.86
CA LEU A 298 -3.68 -13.28 -16.07
C LEU A 298 -5.02 -14.01 -16.22
N GLN A 299 -5.39 -14.39 -17.44
CA GLN A 299 -6.60 -15.16 -17.69
C GLN A 299 -6.56 -16.54 -17.02
N LEU A 300 -5.41 -17.22 -17.06
CA LEU A 300 -5.20 -18.47 -16.33
C LEU A 300 -5.35 -18.26 -14.82
N SER A 301 -4.79 -17.17 -14.27
CA SER A 301 -4.91 -16.83 -12.86
C SER A 301 -6.36 -16.58 -12.43
N ILE A 302 -7.16 -15.92 -13.27
CA ILE A 302 -8.59 -15.71 -13.04
C ILE A 302 -9.36 -17.03 -13.13
N ALA A 303 -9.07 -17.86 -14.13
CA ALA A 303 -9.70 -19.18 -14.31
C ALA A 303 -9.38 -20.14 -13.15
N MET A 304 -8.21 -20.01 -12.53
CA MET A 304 -7.81 -20.72 -11.32
C MET A 304 -8.45 -20.14 -10.03
N HIS A 305 -9.32 -19.13 -10.15
CA HIS A 305 -9.97 -18.45 -9.04
C HIS A 305 -8.99 -17.82 -8.03
N LEU A 306 -7.84 -17.34 -8.49
CA LEU A 306 -6.85 -16.67 -7.63
C LEU A 306 -7.27 -15.25 -7.23
N SER A 307 -8.23 -14.67 -7.95
CA SER A 307 -8.77 -13.34 -7.66
C SER A 307 -9.69 -13.36 -6.42
N PRO A 308 -9.62 -12.36 -5.52
CA PRO A 308 -10.44 -12.34 -4.30
C PRO A 308 -11.95 -12.17 -4.59
N PRO A 309 -12.85 -12.48 -3.64
CA PRO A 309 -14.30 -12.30 -3.83
C PRO A 309 -14.71 -10.83 -4.07
N LEU A 310 -15.64 -10.63 -5.00
CA LEU A 310 -16.19 -9.32 -5.37
C LEU A 310 -17.29 -8.84 -4.42
N ILE A 311 -17.43 -7.52 -4.33
CA ILE A 311 -18.65 -6.85 -3.85
C ILE A 311 -19.40 -6.26 -5.04
N ASN A 312 -20.72 -6.42 -5.03
CA ASN A 312 -21.57 -5.79 -6.04
C ASN A 312 -21.58 -4.27 -5.86
N PHE A 313 -20.88 -3.55 -6.75
CA PHE A 313 -20.66 -2.11 -6.68
C PHE A 313 -21.97 -1.28 -6.69
N PRO A 314 -22.96 -1.51 -7.59
CA PRO A 314 -24.24 -0.80 -7.54
C PRO A 314 -25.01 -1.00 -6.24
N LYS A 315 -25.12 -2.25 -5.75
CA LYS A 315 -25.79 -2.55 -4.48
C LYS A 315 -25.09 -1.86 -3.32
N ARG A 316 -23.76 -1.79 -3.34
CA ARG A 316 -22.98 -1.09 -2.33
C ARG A 316 -23.32 0.41 -2.28
N LEU A 317 -23.37 1.09 -3.41
CA LEU A 317 -23.77 2.50 -3.47
C LEU A 317 -25.21 2.72 -2.99
N ALA A 318 -26.11 1.78 -3.28
CA ALA A 318 -27.52 1.87 -2.88
C ALA A 318 -27.76 1.50 -1.41
N ALA A 319 -26.81 0.87 -0.72
CA ALA A 319 -27.00 0.27 0.61
C ALA A 319 -27.53 1.26 1.66
N ARG A 320 -27.18 2.55 1.54
CA ARG A 320 -27.56 3.60 2.49
C ARG A 320 -28.71 4.49 2.04
N ARG A 321 -29.28 4.21 0.86
CA ARG A 321 -30.37 5.03 0.30
C ARG A 321 -31.59 5.08 1.22
N HIS A 322 -31.86 4.02 1.99
CA HIS A 322 -32.95 3.96 2.97
C HIS A 322 -32.78 4.96 4.14
N LEU A 323 -31.55 5.42 4.41
CA LEU A 323 -31.26 6.45 5.40
C LEU A 323 -31.41 7.87 4.82
N GLY A 324 -31.77 7.99 3.54
CA GLY A 324 -31.87 9.26 2.83
C GLY A 324 -30.53 9.95 2.57
N VAL A 325 -29.40 9.26 2.73
CA VAL A 325 -28.05 9.82 2.54
C VAL A 325 -27.43 9.35 1.22
N VAL A 326 -26.47 10.13 0.72
CA VAL A 326 -25.67 9.77 -0.47
C VAL A 326 -24.53 8.84 -0.07
N GLY A 327 -24.12 7.95 -0.98
CA GLY A 327 -22.93 7.13 -0.81
C GLY A 327 -21.64 7.96 -0.92
N VAL A 328 -20.58 7.53 -0.23
CA VAL A 328 -19.28 8.22 -0.23
C VAL A 328 -18.20 7.34 -0.87
N MET A 329 -17.60 7.84 -1.95
CA MET A 329 -16.42 7.26 -2.57
C MET A 329 -15.18 8.05 -2.14
N ALA A 330 -14.37 7.46 -1.25
CA ALA A 330 -13.19 8.09 -0.69
C ALA A 330 -11.96 7.80 -1.56
N GLU A 331 -11.35 8.85 -2.12
CA GLU A 331 -10.22 8.71 -3.04
C GLU A 331 -8.87 8.93 -2.34
N MET A 332 -7.94 8.01 -2.60
CA MET A 332 -6.55 8.12 -2.20
C MET A 332 -5.70 8.48 -3.42
N LYS A 333 -5.04 9.66 -3.40
CA LYS A 333 -4.18 10.14 -4.49
C LYS A 333 -2.87 10.71 -3.93
N ARG A 334 -1.73 10.32 -4.50
CA ARG A 334 -0.42 10.89 -4.11
C ARG A 334 -0.09 12.15 -4.89
N ALA A 335 -0.49 12.22 -6.15
CA ALA A 335 -0.30 13.36 -7.03
C ALA A 335 -1.49 13.52 -7.99
N SER A 336 -1.50 14.61 -8.76
CA SER A 336 -2.41 14.79 -9.89
C SER A 336 -1.81 15.72 -10.96
N PRO A 337 -2.22 15.60 -12.25
CA PRO A 337 -1.77 16.50 -13.31
C PRO A 337 -1.98 17.99 -13.01
N SER A 338 -3.08 18.33 -12.32
CA SER A 338 -3.45 19.73 -12.03
C SER A 338 -2.77 20.33 -10.81
N LYS A 339 -2.32 19.49 -9.85
CA LYS A 339 -1.80 19.98 -8.56
C LYS A 339 -0.38 19.51 -8.23
N GLY A 340 0.22 18.66 -9.07
CA GLY A 340 1.50 18.03 -8.77
C GLY A 340 1.38 17.08 -7.57
N ASP A 341 2.43 17.04 -6.75
CA ASP A 341 2.51 16.20 -5.56
C ASP A 341 1.57 16.70 -4.45
N ILE A 342 0.80 15.78 -3.87
CA ILE A 342 -0.19 16.05 -2.82
C ILE A 342 0.22 15.38 -1.51
N ALA A 343 0.53 14.08 -1.56
CA ALA A 343 0.86 13.28 -0.39
C ALA A 343 1.70 12.04 -0.78
N LEU A 344 2.95 12.25 -1.20
CA LEU A 344 3.83 11.16 -1.66
C LEU A 344 4.05 10.07 -0.60
N GLY A 345 4.10 10.43 0.68
CA GLY A 345 4.25 9.49 1.79
C GLY A 345 2.97 8.73 2.19
N ALA A 346 1.85 8.93 1.49
CA ALA A 346 0.60 8.26 1.82
C ALA A 346 0.68 6.74 1.54
N HIS A 347 0.41 5.94 2.57
CA HIS A 347 0.32 4.49 2.46
C HIS A 347 -1.13 4.06 2.12
N ALA A 348 -1.32 3.34 1.02
CA ALA A 348 -2.66 3.00 0.50
C ALA A 348 -3.51 2.19 1.48
N GLY A 349 -2.96 1.12 2.07
CA GLY A 349 -3.65 0.29 3.06
C GLY A 349 -4.12 1.05 4.31
N ALA A 350 -3.23 1.81 4.95
CA ALA A 350 -3.54 2.70 6.06
C ALA A 350 -4.69 3.68 5.72
N GLN A 351 -4.63 4.31 4.55
CA GLN A 351 -5.64 5.26 4.11
C GLN A 351 -6.99 4.59 3.83
N ALA A 352 -6.97 3.42 3.17
CA ALA A 352 -8.14 2.60 2.90
C ALA A 352 -8.87 2.19 4.18
N LEU A 353 -8.13 1.68 5.18
CA LEU A 353 -8.72 1.31 6.47
C LEU A 353 -9.31 2.52 7.20
N ALA A 354 -8.62 3.67 7.19
CA ALA A 354 -9.14 4.89 7.78
C ALA A 354 -10.44 5.37 7.10
N TYR A 355 -10.52 5.29 5.77
CA TYR A 355 -11.74 5.61 5.02
C TYR A 355 -12.88 4.64 5.28
N ALA A 356 -12.59 3.34 5.35
CA ALA A 356 -13.58 2.34 5.71
C ALA A 356 -14.19 2.62 7.09
N ARG A 357 -13.35 2.86 8.11
CA ARG A 357 -13.78 3.21 9.48
C ARG A 357 -14.52 4.55 9.56
N ALA A 358 -14.22 5.47 8.64
CA ALA A 358 -14.91 6.75 8.54
C ALA A 358 -16.31 6.63 7.93
N GLY A 359 -16.63 5.51 7.27
CA GLY A 359 -17.94 5.32 6.64
C GLY A 359 -17.91 5.33 5.12
N ALA A 360 -16.77 5.24 4.44
CA ALA A 360 -16.76 5.20 2.98
C ALA A 360 -17.48 3.94 2.45
N ASP A 361 -18.28 4.10 1.39
CA ASP A 361 -18.94 2.99 0.68
C ASP A 361 -18.02 2.40 -0.39
N VAL A 362 -17.12 3.23 -0.93
CA VAL A 362 -16.14 2.87 -1.95
C VAL A 362 -14.80 3.53 -1.61
N ILE A 363 -13.71 2.83 -1.87
CA ILE A 363 -12.35 3.37 -1.81
C ILE A 363 -11.82 3.41 -3.23
N SER A 364 -11.58 4.63 -3.74
CA SER A 364 -10.98 4.89 -5.05
C SER A 364 -9.46 4.95 -4.90
N VAL A 365 -8.76 4.04 -5.58
CA VAL A 365 -7.30 3.94 -5.54
C VAL A 365 -6.75 4.29 -6.92
N LEU A 366 -5.94 5.34 -6.98
CA LEU A 366 -5.23 5.70 -8.20
C LEU A 366 -4.10 4.69 -8.46
N THR A 367 -4.07 4.07 -9.64
CA THR A 367 -3.05 3.08 -10.01
C THR A 367 -2.12 3.53 -11.14
N GLU A 368 -2.36 4.71 -11.70
CA GLU A 368 -1.55 5.25 -12.79
C GLU A 368 -0.19 5.77 -12.26
N PRO A 369 0.95 5.28 -12.80
CA PRO A 369 2.26 5.51 -12.20
C PRO A 369 2.88 6.88 -12.50
N LYS A 370 2.62 7.48 -13.65
CA LYS A 370 3.39 8.66 -14.12
C LYS A 370 2.88 9.97 -13.54
N TRP A 371 1.57 10.22 -13.60
CA TRP A 371 0.93 11.46 -13.17
C TRP A 371 0.29 11.37 -11.79
N PHE A 372 -0.25 10.22 -11.41
CA PHE A 372 -0.88 10.03 -10.10
C PHE A 372 0.02 9.38 -9.06
N LYS A 373 1.17 8.82 -9.47
CA LYS A 373 2.15 8.10 -8.63
C LYS A 373 1.50 6.94 -7.86
N GLY A 374 0.57 6.26 -8.53
CA GLY A 374 -0.12 5.07 -8.05
C GLY A 374 0.51 3.79 -8.58
N SER A 375 0.06 2.65 -8.06
CA SER A 375 0.49 1.33 -8.53
C SER A 375 -0.59 0.26 -8.30
N LEU A 376 -0.47 -0.89 -8.97
CA LEU A 376 -1.30 -2.06 -8.66
C LEU A 376 -1.03 -2.60 -7.24
N GLY A 377 0.19 -2.42 -6.72
CA GLY A 377 0.51 -2.75 -5.34
C GLY A 377 -0.32 -1.95 -4.33
N ASP A 378 -0.60 -0.68 -4.62
CA ASP A 378 -1.48 0.15 -3.79
C ASP A 378 -2.92 -0.37 -3.76
N LEU A 379 -3.41 -0.83 -4.90
CA LEU A 379 -4.74 -1.44 -5.03
C LEU A 379 -4.84 -2.71 -4.17
N ALA A 380 -3.85 -3.60 -4.26
CA ALA A 380 -3.78 -4.81 -3.46
C ALA A 380 -3.69 -4.51 -1.95
N LEU A 381 -2.83 -3.57 -1.55
CA LEU A 381 -2.70 -3.17 -0.14
C LEU A 381 -3.98 -2.54 0.41
N ALA A 382 -4.64 -1.67 -0.37
CA ALA A 382 -5.92 -1.09 0.00
C ALA A 382 -6.99 -2.16 0.18
N ARG A 383 -7.06 -3.13 -0.75
CA ARG A 383 -8.00 -4.25 -0.68
C ARG A 383 -7.75 -5.14 0.54
N GLN A 384 -6.50 -5.53 0.78
CA GLN A 384 -6.11 -6.40 1.90
C GLN A 384 -6.35 -5.73 3.25
N ALA A 385 -6.14 -4.42 3.36
CA ALA A 385 -6.36 -3.68 4.61
C ALA A 385 -7.82 -3.68 5.08
N VAL A 386 -8.78 -3.87 4.17
CA VAL A 386 -10.21 -3.90 4.49
C VAL A 386 -10.83 -5.30 4.44
N ASP A 387 -10.05 -6.35 4.15
CA ASP A 387 -10.54 -7.74 4.03
C ASP A 387 -11.23 -8.26 5.29
N GLY A 388 -10.72 -7.87 6.45
CA GLY A 388 -11.25 -8.31 7.74
C GLY A 388 -12.55 -7.60 8.16
N LEU A 389 -13.07 -6.65 7.38
CA LEU A 389 -14.28 -5.91 7.72
C LEU A 389 -15.52 -6.64 7.17
N PRO A 390 -16.56 -6.85 8.00
CA PRO A 390 -17.72 -7.65 7.61
C PRO A 390 -18.50 -7.00 6.47
N ASN A 391 -18.56 -5.66 6.45
CA ASN A 391 -19.20 -4.85 5.42
C ASN A 391 -18.17 -3.95 4.73
N ARG A 392 -17.01 -4.47 4.33
CA ARG A 392 -15.93 -3.67 3.70
C ARG A 392 -16.42 -2.80 2.52
N PRO A 393 -15.83 -1.63 2.26
CA PRO A 393 -16.14 -0.82 1.07
C PRO A 393 -15.79 -1.57 -0.22
N ALA A 394 -16.41 -1.16 -1.35
CA ALA A 394 -15.96 -1.59 -2.67
C ALA A 394 -14.63 -0.91 -3.03
N ILE A 395 -13.75 -1.60 -3.75
CA ILE A 395 -12.48 -1.06 -4.24
C ILE A 395 -12.63 -0.66 -5.72
N LEU A 396 -12.40 0.61 -6.01
CA LEU A 396 -12.38 1.14 -7.37
C LEU A 396 -10.93 1.32 -7.83
N ARG A 397 -10.55 0.62 -8.92
CA ARG A 397 -9.33 0.95 -9.66
C ARG A 397 -9.57 2.22 -10.47
N LYS A 398 -9.02 3.33 -10.01
CA LYS A 398 -9.09 4.62 -10.69
C LYS A 398 -7.86 4.77 -11.58
N ASP A 399 -8.05 4.52 -12.86
CA ASP A 399 -7.00 4.53 -13.88
C ASP A 399 -7.63 4.88 -15.24
N PHE A 400 -6.78 5.06 -16.24
CA PHE A 400 -7.20 5.19 -17.63
C PHE A 400 -7.21 3.80 -18.26
N ILE A 401 -8.37 3.14 -18.18
CA ILE A 401 -8.58 1.80 -18.71
C ILE A 401 -8.88 1.88 -20.20
N ILE A 402 -7.99 1.31 -21.01
CA ILE A 402 -8.06 1.32 -22.48
C ILE A 402 -7.80 -0.05 -23.10
N ASP A 403 -7.63 -1.11 -22.29
CA ASP A 403 -7.36 -2.47 -22.75
C ASP A 403 -7.98 -3.48 -21.77
N PRO A 404 -8.63 -4.56 -22.25
CA PRO A 404 -9.18 -5.62 -21.38
C PRO A 404 -8.15 -6.21 -20.40
N TYR A 405 -6.88 -6.24 -20.79
CA TYR A 405 -5.77 -6.65 -19.94
C TYR A 405 -5.70 -5.88 -18.61
N GLN A 406 -5.98 -4.58 -18.62
CA GLN A 406 -6.00 -3.79 -17.38
C GLN A 406 -7.19 -4.17 -16.48
N ILE A 407 -8.28 -4.70 -17.04
CA ILE A 407 -9.42 -5.18 -16.26
C ILE A 407 -9.06 -6.51 -15.58
N ASP A 408 -8.32 -7.39 -16.27
CA ASP A 408 -7.77 -8.62 -15.67
C ASP A 408 -6.81 -8.29 -14.51
N GLU A 409 -5.89 -7.34 -14.71
CA GLU A 409 -5.04 -6.81 -13.64
C GLU A 409 -5.90 -6.28 -12.48
N ALA A 410 -6.91 -5.46 -12.75
CA ALA A 410 -7.78 -4.90 -11.72
C ALA A 410 -8.46 -6.01 -10.90
N ARG A 411 -8.99 -7.03 -11.58
CA ARG A 411 -9.68 -8.16 -10.98
C ARG A 411 -8.77 -8.96 -10.04
N LEU A 412 -7.54 -9.25 -10.48
CA LEU A 412 -6.56 -10.03 -9.73
C LEU A 412 -6.01 -9.27 -8.51
N TYR A 413 -5.76 -7.97 -8.66
CA TYR A 413 -5.30 -7.11 -7.57
C TYR A 413 -6.43 -6.64 -6.64
N GLY A 414 -7.65 -7.12 -6.88
CA GLY A 414 -8.77 -7.04 -5.94
C GLY A 414 -9.66 -5.82 -6.07
N ALA A 415 -9.71 -5.19 -7.24
CA ALA A 415 -10.78 -4.24 -7.54
C ALA A 415 -12.14 -4.94 -7.60
N ASP A 416 -13.17 -4.25 -7.13
CA ASP A 416 -14.58 -4.62 -7.31
C ASP A 416 -15.21 -3.90 -8.52
N THR A 417 -14.58 -2.81 -8.98
CA THR A 417 -15.02 -2.01 -10.13
C THR A 417 -13.83 -1.24 -10.73
N VAL A 418 -13.99 -0.81 -11.98
CA VAL A 418 -13.01 -0.02 -12.75
C VAL A 418 -13.65 1.26 -13.27
N LEU A 419 -12.82 2.26 -13.59
CA LEU A 419 -13.26 3.48 -14.26
C LEU A 419 -13.19 3.30 -15.79
N LEU A 420 -14.25 3.66 -16.51
CA LEU A 420 -14.24 3.82 -17.97
C LEU A 420 -14.56 5.28 -18.32
N ILE A 421 -13.67 5.97 -19.05
CA ILE A 421 -13.81 7.40 -19.36
C ILE A 421 -14.31 7.55 -20.80
N VAL A 422 -15.55 8.02 -20.96
CA VAL A 422 -16.21 8.10 -22.29
C VAL A 422 -15.47 9.05 -23.24
N ALA A 423 -14.87 10.12 -22.72
CA ALA A 423 -14.06 11.06 -23.50
C ALA A 423 -12.77 10.45 -24.10
N MET A 424 -12.36 9.27 -23.67
CA MET A 424 -11.13 8.59 -24.14
C MET A 424 -11.37 7.38 -25.02
N LEU A 425 -12.61 6.92 -25.14
CA LEU A 425 -12.96 5.64 -25.75
C LEU A 425 -13.92 5.88 -26.89
N GLU A 426 -13.68 5.24 -28.04
CA GLU A 426 -14.68 5.16 -29.11
C GLU A 426 -15.82 4.20 -28.71
N ASP A 427 -16.99 4.33 -29.32
CA ASP A 427 -18.20 3.58 -28.89
C ASP A 427 -18.01 2.06 -28.91
N ALA A 428 -17.39 1.52 -29.96
CA ALA A 428 -17.12 0.09 -30.06
C ALA A 428 -16.19 -0.39 -28.94
N HIS A 429 -15.13 0.37 -28.66
CA HIS A 429 -14.15 0.03 -27.65
C HIS A 429 -14.69 0.20 -26.22
N LEU A 430 -15.50 1.25 -26.00
CA LEU A 430 -16.23 1.46 -24.76
C LEU A 430 -17.19 0.30 -24.47
N GLN A 431 -17.95 -0.15 -25.47
CA GLN A 431 -18.84 -1.31 -25.35
C GLN A 431 -18.05 -2.59 -25.06
N GLU A 432 -16.91 -2.80 -25.73
CA GLU A 432 -16.04 -3.96 -25.50
C GLU A 432 -15.55 -4.02 -24.05
N LEU A 433 -14.92 -2.94 -23.57
CA LEU A 433 -14.38 -2.86 -22.20
C LEU A 433 -15.49 -3.00 -21.14
N TYR A 434 -16.63 -2.35 -21.36
CA TYR A 434 -17.79 -2.46 -20.46
C TYR A 434 -18.30 -3.90 -20.38
N SER A 435 -18.52 -4.55 -21.53
CA SER A 435 -19.02 -5.92 -21.61
C SER A 435 -18.04 -6.91 -20.98
N TYR A 436 -16.72 -6.72 -21.22
CA TYR A 436 -15.67 -7.53 -20.63
C TYR A 436 -15.63 -7.41 -19.11
N SER A 437 -15.73 -6.19 -18.57
CA SER A 437 -15.77 -5.96 -17.12
C SER A 437 -16.99 -6.62 -16.47
N VAL A 438 -18.17 -6.46 -17.07
CA VAL A 438 -19.43 -7.06 -16.59
C VAL A 438 -19.36 -8.59 -16.64
N ALA A 439 -18.74 -9.18 -17.67
CA ALA A 439 -18.53 -10.63 -17.76
C ALA A 439 -17.68 -11.19 -16.62
N LEU A 440 -16.76 -10.38 -16.06
CA LEU A 440 -15.99 -10.70 -14.86
C LEU A 440 -16.73 -10.37 -13.55
N GLY A 441 -17.98 -9.91 -13.63
CA GLY A 441 -18.82 -9.53 -12.49
C GLY A 441 -18.56 -8.12 -11.94
N MET A 442 -17.73 -7.32 -12.61
CA MET A 442 -17.40 -5.95 -12.21
C MET A 442 -18.24 -4.95 -13.01
N GLU A 443 -19.16 -4.25 -12.35
CA GLU A 443 -19.91 -3.16 -12.98
C GLU A 443 -19.04 -1.89 -12.98
N PRO A 444 -18.66 -1.32 -14.14
CA PRO A 444 -17.80 -0.14 -14.19
C PRO A 444 -18.47 1.14 -13.68
N LEU A 445 -17.66 2.05 -13.15
CA LEU A 445 -18.01 3.46 -13.05
C LEU A 445 -17.73 4.13 -14.41
N VAL A 446 -18.78 4.45 -15.16
CA VAL A 446 -18.64 5.11 -16.48
C VAL A 446 -18.63 6.62 -16.30
N GLU A 447 -17.49 7.26 -16.57
CA GLU A 447 -17.27 8.69 -16.37
C GLU A 447 -17.64 9.51 -17.62
N VAL A 448 -18.44 10.56 -17.41
CA VAL A 448 -18.93 11.51 -18.41
C VAL A 448 -18.74 12.95 -17.92
N ASN A 449 -18.71 13.91 -18.85
CA ASN A 449 -18.65 15.34 -18.55
C ASN A 449 -19.77 16.17 -19.22
N ASN A 450 -20.48 15.62 -20.21
CA ASN A 450 -21.52 16.33 -20.96
C ASN A 450 -22.68 15.40 -21.40
N ALA A 451 -23.71 15.99 -22.03
CA ALA A 451 -24.93 15.28 -22.42
C ALA A 451 -24.72 14.22 -23.51
N GLU A 452 -23.79 14.46 -24.46
CA GLU A 452 -23.47 13.49 -25.51
C GLU A 452 -22.77 12.26 -24.93
N GLU A 453 -21.81 12.47 -24.02
CA GLU A 453 -21.17 11.37 -23.30
C GLU A 453 -22.14 10.60 -22.41
N MET A 454 -23.09 11.29 -21.76
CA MET A 454 -24.18 10.64 -21.00
C MET A 454 -25.01 9.74 -21.92
N LYS A 455 -25.40 10.22 -23.11
CA LYS A 455 -26.15 9.42 -24.08
C LYS A 455 -25.39 8.15 -24.48
N ARG A 456 -24.08 8.26 -24.71
CA ARG A 456 -23.19 7.12 -25.02
C ARG A 456 -23.10 6.13 -23.86
N ALA A 457 -22.97 6.62 -22.62
CA ALA A 457 -22.97 5.78 -21.42
C ALA A 457 -24.30 5.04 -21.22
N LEU A 458 -25.43 5.68 -21.50
CA LEU A 458 -26.75 5.03 -21.45
C LEU A 458 -26.91 3.98 -22.55
N ALA A 459 -26.39 4.24 -23.76
CA ALA A 459 -26.49 3.33 -24.89
C ALA A 459 -25.78 1.99 -24.67
N ILE A 460 -24.65 1.98 -23.94
CA ILE A 460 -23.95 0.74 -23.58
C ILE A 460 -24.60 -0.01 -22.41
N GLY A 461 -25.65 0.56 -21.80
CA GLY A 461 -26.38 -0.03 -20.68
C GLY A 461 -25.69 0.11 -19.32
N ALA A 462 -24.87 1.16 -19.12
CA ALA A 462 -24.19 1.44 -17.86
C ALA A 462 -25.17 1.56 -16.68
N LYS A 463 -24.89 0.94 -15.53
CA LYS A 463 -25.74 1.09 -14.33
C LYS A 463 -25.25 2.16 -13.36
N VAL A 464 -23.98 2.52 -13.42
CA VAL A 464 -23.37 3.57 -12.57
C VAL A 464 -22.62 4.56 -13.45
N VAL A 465 -23.07 5.80 -13.43
CA VAL A 465 -22.49 6.89 -14.23
C VAL A 465 -21.93 7.95 -13.32
N GLY A 466 -20.66 8.28 -13.52
CA GLY A 466 -19.97 9.34 -12.82
C GLY A 466 -19.89 10.62 -13.64
N VAL A 467 -20.34 11.75 -13.10
CA VAL A 467 -20.15 13.06 -13.72
C VAL A 467 -18.90 13.73 -13.17
N ASN A 468 -17.89 13.91 -13.99
CA ASN A 468 -16.72 14.69 -13.62
C ASN A 468 -17.01 16.17 -13.78
N ASN A 469 -17.19 16.88 -12.65
CA ASN A 469 -17.40 18.33 -12.66
C ASN A 469 -16.15 19.09 -13.12
N ARG A 470 -15.00 18.43 -13.22
CA ARG A 470 -13.79 18.98 -13.81
C ARG A 470 -13.71 18.57 -15.28
N ASN A 471 -13.67 19.54 -16.18
CA ASN A 471 -13.41 19.27 -17.58
C ASN A 471 -11.94 18.80 -17.74
N LEU A 472 -11.72 17.64 -18.36
CA LEU A 472 -10.40 17.02 -18.47
C LEU A 472 -9.53 17.63 -19.59
N HIS A 473 -10.08 18.51 -20.43
CA HIS A 473 -9.36 19.22 -21.46
C HIS A 473 -8.70 20.51 -20.95
N ASP A 474 -9.40 21.26 -20.08
CA ASP A 474 -8.95 22.57 -19.57
C ASP A 474 -8.83 22.66 -18.03
N PHE A 475 -9.25 21.63 -17.31
CA PHE A 475 -9.27 21.50 -15.85
C PHE A 475 -10.18 22.47 -15.08
N ASN A 476 -11.07 23.18 -15.75
CA ASN A 476 -12.07 24.03 -15.09
C ASN A 476 -13.11 23.17 -14.36
N VAL A 477 -13.51 23.62 -13.16
CA VAL A 477 -14.52 22.93 -12.33
C VAL A 477 -15.84 23.67 -12.43
N ASP A 478 -16.87 23.02 -12.97
CA ASP A 478 -18.24 23.50 -12.98
C ASP A 478 -19.14 22.50 -12.24
N MET A 479 -19.52 22.87 -11.01
CA MET A 479 -20.38 22.06 -10.13
C MET A 479 -21.81 21.92 -10.67
N SER A 480 -22.24 22.77 -11.61
CA SER A 480 -23.58 22.64 -12.22
C SER A 480 -23.64 21.57 -13.32
N THR A 481 -22.50 20.98 -13.70
CA THR A 481 -22.44 19.89 -14.69
C THR A 481 -23.23 18.67 -14.24
N THR A 482 -23.08 18.26 -12.98
CA THR A 482 -23.85 17.15 -12.41
C THR A 482 -25.35 17.44 -12.46
N SER A 483 -25.78 18.64 -12.03
CA SER A 483 -27.18 19.04 -12.00
C SER A 483 -27.82 19.02 -13.39
N ARG A 484 -27.10 19.48 -14.43
CA ARG A 484 -27.58 19.45 -15.82
C ARG A 484 -27.80 18.03 -16.37
N LEU A 485 -27.12 17.03 -15.82
CA LEU A 485 -27.19 15.63 -16.28
C LEU A 485 -28.12 14.76 -15.40
N ALA A 486 -28.64 15.30 -14.30
CA ALA A 486 -29.46 14.57 -13.33
C ALA A 486 -30.74 13.97 -13.94
N ASP A 487 -31.44 14.74 -14.79
CA ASP A 487 -32.68 14.29 -15.42
C ASP A 487 -32.45 13.16 -16.42
N ALA A 488 -31.38 13.25 -17.22
CA ALA A 488 -31.00 12.20 -18.16
C ALA A 488 -30.63 10.90 -17.42
N ALA A 489 -29.89 11.00 -16.31
CA ALA A 489 -29.55 9.84 -15.50
C ALA A 489 -30.79 9.19 -14.87
N ARG A 490 -31.75 10.00 -14.38
CA ARG A 490 -33.02 9.51 -13.84
C ARG A 490 -33.86 8.79 -14.90
N ALA A 491 -33.96 9.38 -16.10
CA ALA A 491 -34.66 8.77 -17.22
C ALA A 491 -34.01 7.44 -17.67
N GLY A 492 -32.69 7.36 -17.61
CA GLY A 492 -31.92 6.14 -17.90
C GLY A 492 -31.92 5.10 -16.78
N GLY A 493 -32.45 5.41 -15.60
CA GLY A 493 -32.48 4.48 -14.47
C GLY A 493 -31.11 4.16 -13.87
N VAL A 494 -30.11 5.03 -14.05
CA VAL A 494 -28.73 4.79 -13.59
C VAL A 494 -28.46 5.43 -12.23
N THR A 495 -27.50 4.87 -11.50
CA THR A 495 -26.98 5.51 -10.27
C THR A 495 -26.02 6.62 -10.67
N LEU A 496 -26.46 7.87 -10.51
CA LEU A 496 -25.65 9.04 -10.79
C LEU A 496 -24.67 9.30 -9.65
N CYS A 497 -23.41 9.53 -9.98
CA CYS A 497 -22.37 9.88 -9.02
C CYS A 497 -21.74 11.23 -9.38
N ALA A 498 -21.53 12.12 -8.41
CA ALA A 498 -20.84 13.39 -8.63
C ALA A 498 -19.34 13.24 -8.31
N LEU A 499 -18.46 13.66 -9.23
CA LEU A 499 -17.01 13.61 -9.07
C LEU A 499 -16.39 15.00 -9.16
N SER A 500 -15.33 15.20 -8.39
CA SER A 500 -14.53 16.45 -8.34
C SER A 500 -15.26 17.64 -7.69
N GLY A 501 -14.49 18.47 -6.98
CA GLY A 501 -14.95 19.75 -6.43
C GLY A 501 -15.74 19.69 -5.11
N ILE A 502 -16.00 18.50 -4.59
CA ILE A 502 -16.80 18.29 -3.36
C ILE A 502 -15.90 18.39 -2.13
N SER A 503 -16.24 19.30 -1.22
CA SER A 503 -15.40 19.64 -0.07
C SER A 503 -16.14 19.80 1.25
N LYS A 504 -17.45 20.07 1.22
CA LYS A 504 -18.28 20.35 2.40
C LYS A 504 -19.71 19.88 2.21
N ARG A 505 -20.47 19.76 3.31
CA ARG A 505 -21.90 19.37 3.31
C ARG A 505 -22.77 20.21 2.37
N ALA A 506 -22.51 21.52 2.29
CA ALA A 506 -23.26 22.43 1.42
C ALA A 506 -23.21 22.01 -0.06
N ASP A 507 -22.10 21.42 -0.51
CA ASP A 507 -21.93 20.95 -1.90
C ASP A 507 -22.80 19.70 -2.17
N VAL A 508 -23.10 18.91 -1.14
CA VAL A 508 -23.85 17.64 -1.24
C VAL A 508 -25.36 17.83 -1.09
N LEU A 509 -25.80 18.88 -0.40
CA LEU A 509 -27.22 19.14 -0.16
C LEU A 509 -28.02 19.26 -1.47
N GLY A 510 -27.49 19.98 -2.47
CA GLY A 510 -28.13 20.10 -3.78
C GLY A 510 -28.20 18.76 -4.51
N TYR A 511 -27.07 18.05 -4.58
CA TYR A 511 -26.99 16.72 -5.20
C TYR A 511 -27.94 15.69 -4.58
N GLN A 512 -28.11 15.72 -3.26
CA GLN A 512 -29.04 14.83 -2.57
C GLN A 512 -30.49 15.08 -2.99
N GLN A 513 -30.89 16.36 -3.19
CA GLN A 513 -32.22 16.73 -3.68
C GLN A 513 -32.42 16.34 -5.15
N GLU A 514 -31.36 16.40 -5.95
CA GLU A 514 -31.37 16.05 -7.38
C GLU A 514 -31.37 14.52 -7.62
N GLY A 515 -31.20 13.71 -6.56
CA GLY A 515 -31.22 12.25 -6.63
C GLY A 515 -29.87 11.64 -7.00
N VAL A 516 -28.76 12.37 -6.81
CA VAL A 516 -27.40 11.82 -6.90
C VAL A 516 -27.24 10.71 -5.86
N GLY A 517 -26.80 9.54 -6.30
CA GLY A 517 -26.65 8.35 -5.47
C GLY A 517 -25.36 8.34 -4.65
N ALA A 518 -24.28 8.95 -5.17
CA ALA A 518 -23.00 8.98 -4.46
C ALA A 518 -22.10 10.16 -4.87
N VAL A 519 -21.13 10.48 -4.03
CA VAL A 519 -20.13 11.52 -4.25
C VAL A 519 -18.71 10.98 -4.14
N LEU A 520 -17.80 11.42 -5.00
CA LEU A 520 -16.38 11.10 -4.90
C LEU A 520 -15.60 12.26 -4.29
N VAL A 521 -14.93 12.00 -3.17
CA VAL A 521 -14.16 12.99 -2.41
C VAL A 521 -12.73 12.51 -2.26
N GLY A 522 -11.78 13.33 -2.73
CA GLY A 522 -10.35 13.06 -2.61
C GLY A 522 -9.65 14.01 -1.65
N GLU A 523 -9.26 15.17 -2.15
CA GLU A 523 -8.35 16.08 -1.44
C GLU A 523 -8.86 16.58 -0.09
N ALA A 524 -10.13 16.97 -0.01
CA ALA A 524 -10.71 17.48 1.25
C ALA A 524 -10.66 16.41 2.35
N LEU A 525 -10.97 15.15 1.99
CA LEU A 525 -10.92 14.02 2.92
C LEU A 525 -9.47 13.64 3.28
N MET A 526 -8.54 13.69 2.32
CA MET A 526 -7.12 13.43 2.57
C MET A 526 -6.52 14.42 3.57
N ARG A 527 -6.89 15.71 3.47
CA ARG A 527 -6.41 16.77 4.37
C ARG A 527 -7.10 16.76 5.75
N SER A 528 -8.24 16.06 5.88
CA SER A 528 -8.97 16.02 7.14
C SER A 528 -8.22 15.27 8.23
N GLN A 529 -8.11 15.91 9.40
CA GLN A 529 -7.57 15.30 10.61
C GLN A 529 -8.51 14.21 11.14
N ASP A 530 -9.81 14.50 11.23
CA ASP A 530 -10.85 13.53 11.60
C ASP A 530 -11.70 13.16 10.38
N LYS A 531 -11.35 12.02 9.79
CA LYS A 531 -12.02 11.49 8.60
C LYS A 531 -13.45 11.05 8.90
N LYS A 532 -13.73 10.55 10.11
CA LYS A 532 -15.06 10.06 10.50
C LYS A 532 -16.01 11.23 10.72
N ALA A 533 -15.57 12.27 11.43
CA ALA A 533 -16.34 13.50 11.57
C ALA A 533 -16.60 14.14 10.21
N PHE A 534 -15.58 14.21 9.34
CA PHE A 534 -15.73 14.76 7.99
C PHE A 534 -16.76 13.99 7.16
N VAL A 535 -16.70 12.65 7.11
CA VAL A 535 -17.66 11.84 6.33
C VAL A 535 -19.06 11.99 6.90
N ASN A 536 -19.24 11.95 8.23
CA ASN A 536 -20.55 12.12 8.85
C ASN A 536 -21.15 13.50 8.58
N ASP A 537 -20.37 14.58 8.72
CA ASP A 537 -20.79 15.95 8.38
C ASP A 537 -21.20 16.03 6.91
N LEU A 538 -20.38 15.49 6.01
CA LEU A 538 -20.62 15.53 4.56
C LEU A 538 -21.96 14.90 4.15
N VAL A 539 -22.37 13.81 4.79
CA VAL A 539 -23.65 13.13 4.51
C VAL A 539 -24.80 13.57 5.43
N GLY A 540 -24.54 14.42 6.42
CA GLY A 540 -25.52 14.90 7.39
C GLY A 540 -25.96 13.85 8.41
N LEU A 541 -25.09 12.88 8.73
CA LEU A 541 -25.33 11.94 9.82
C LEU A 541 -24.87 12.56 11.15
N PRO A 542 -25.64 12.41 12.23
CA PRO A 542 -25.20 12.87 13.55
C PRO A 542 -23.89 12.16 13.93
N VAL A 543 -22.95 12.89 14.52
CA VAL A 543 -21.78 12.29 15.14
C VAL A 543 -22.29 11.38 16.26
N PRO A 544 -22.02 10.06 16.24
CA PRO A 544 -22.47 9.18 17.31
C PRO A 544 -21.93 9.68 18.65
N SER A 545 -22.80 9.82 19.65
CA SER A 545 -22.36 10.03 21.03
C SER A 545 -21.44 8.88 21.43
N GLN A 546 -20.34 9.17 22.13
CA GLN A 546 -19.43 8.16 22.67
C GLN A 546 -20.23 7.05 23.38
N ALA A 547 -19.78 5.80 23.20
CA ALA A 547 -20.43 4.62 23.71
C ALA A 547 -20.80 4.80 25.19
N THR A 548 -22.07 4.57 25.48
CA THR A 548 -22.65 4.54 26.82
C THR A 548 -21.91 3.55 27.71
N ASP A 549 -21.77 3.91 28.99
CA ASP A 549 -21.30 3.10 30.11
C ASP A 549 -22.07 1.76 30.18
N GLN A 550 -21.63 0.74 29.43
CA GLN A 550 -22.28 -0.57 29.38
C GLN A 550 -21.56 -1.54 30.28
N GLN A 551 -22.33 -2.18 31.18
CA GLN A 551 -21.79 -3.21 32.06
C GLN A 551 -21.17 -4.37 31.28
N PRO A 552 -20.07 -4.97 31.78
CA PRO A 552 -19.49 -6.17 31.22
C PRO A 552 -20.46 -7.35 31.24
N LEU A 553 -20.42 -8.18 30.21
CA LEU A 553 -21.12 -9.47 30.21
C LEU A 553 -20.43 -10.45 31.19
N VAL A 554 -21.18 -11.39 31.74
CA VAL A 554 -20.67 -12.39 32.69
C VAL A 554 -20.67 -13.78 32.08
N LYS A 555 -19.50 -14.42 32.06
CA LYS A 555 -19.32 -15.83 31.72
C LYS A 555 -18.95 -16.64 32.96
N VAL A 556 -19.63 -17.77 33.15
CA VAL A 556 -19.29 -18.76 34.20
C VAL A 556 -18.86 -20.06 33.52
N CYS A 557 -17.60 -20.43 33.69
CA CYS A 557 -16.93 -21.50 32.95
C CYS A 557 -16.64 -22.74 33.81
N GLY A 558 -16.53 -23.90 33.17
CA GLY A 558 -16.25 -25.18 33.83
C GLY A 558 -17.45 -25.74 34.58
N LEU A 559 -18.65 -25.55 34.05
CA LEU A 559 -19.89 -26.12 34.59
C LEU A 559 -19.99 -27.58 34.14
N SER A 560 -20.17 -28.50 35.10
CA SER A 560 -20.26 -29.95 34.86
C SER A 560 -21.51 -30.61 35.44
N THR A 561 -22.37 -29.83 36.11
CA THR A 561 -23.63 -30.29 36.71
C THR A 561 -24.79 -29.36 36.32
N VAL A 562 -26.00 -29.92 36.28
CA VAL A 562 -27.23 -29.17 36.00
C VAL A 562 -27.45 -28.08 37.06
N ASP A 563 -27.33 -28.41 38.35
CA ASP A 563 -27.56 -27.46 39.45
C ASP A 563 -26.68 -26.22 39.35
N ALA A 564 -25.40 -26.38 39.03
CA ALA A 564 -24.48 -25.26 38.88
C ALA A 564 -24.83 -24.39 37.66
N ALA A 565 -25.25 -25.01 36.56
CA ALA A 565 -25.66 -24.30 35.35
C ALA A 565 -26.98 -23.54 35.53
N VAL A 566 -27.96 -24.15 36.21
CA VAL A 566 -29.21 -23.49 36.62
C VAL A 566 -28.92 -22.32 37.55
N THR A 567 -28.04 -22.53 38.53
CA THR A 567 -27.64 -21.47 39.46
C THR A 567 -27.01 -20.28 38.75
N ALA A 568 -26.07 -20.52 37.82
CA ALA A 568 -25.47 -19.46 37.02
C ALA A 568 -26.49 -18.75 36.13
N THR A 569 -27.43 -19.50 35.55
CA THR A 569 -28.54 -18.96 34.74
C THR A 569 -29.42 -18.03 35.57
N LEU A 570 -29.90 -18.47 36.73
CA LEU A 570 -30.77 -17.69 37.61
C LEU A 570 -30.05 -16.51 38.26
N ALA A 571 -28.76 -16.63 38.52
CA ALA A 571 -27.93 -15.51 38.97
C ALA A 571 -27.77 -14.42 37.90
N GLY A 572 -28.07 -14.73 36.63
CA GLY A 572 -28.04 -13.78 35.53
C GLY A 572 -26.74 -13.78 34.73
N ALA A 573 -25.98 -14.89 34.71
CA ALA A 573 -24.88 -15.05 33.76
C ALA A 573 -25.36 -14.86 32.31
N ASP A 574 -24.49 -14.33 31.45
CA ASP A 574 -24.78 -14.11 30.02
C ASP A 574 -24.28 -15.27 29.15
N MET A 575 -23.26 -15.99 29.63
CA MET A 575 -22.64 -17.12 28.95
C MET A 575 -22.27 -18.22 29.95
N LEU A 576 -22.45 -19.49 29.55
CA LEU A 576 -22.06 -20.67 30.32
C LEU A 576 -21.00 -21.45 29.57
N GLY A 577 -19.87 -21.75 30.22
CA GLY A 577 -18.75 -22.50 29.64
C GLY A 577 -18.75 -23.97 30.03
N LEU A 578 -18.79 -24.87 29.05
CA LEU A 578 -18.67 -26.32 29.19
C LEU A 578 -17.31 -26.78 28.67
N ILE A 579 -16.51 -27.48 29.49
CA ILE A 579 -15.14 -27.87 29.11
C ILE A 579 -15.13 -29.26 28.50
N PHE A 580 -14.72 -29.36 27.24
CA PHE A 580 -14.53 -30.62 26.50
C PHE A 580 -13.07 -31.02 26.36
N ALA A 581 -12.14 -30.17 26.81
CA ALA A 581 -10.72 -30.49 26.87
C ALA A 581 -10.50 -31.78 27.69
N PRO A 582 -9.77 -32.78 27.17
CA PRO A 582 -9.51 -34.02 27.88
C PRO A 582 -8.59 -33.78 29.09
N ASN A 583 -8.65 -34.69 30.07
CA ASN A 583 -7.76 -34.72 31.24
C ASN A 583 -7.77 -33.46 32.11
N THR A 584 -8.89 -32.74 32.16
CA THR A 584 -9.08 -31.63 33.11
C THR A 584 -10.02 -32.06 34.24
N LYS A 585 -9.86 -31.46 35.43
CA LYS A 585 -10.77 -31.71 36.56
C LYS A 585 -12.23 -31.32 36.28
N ARG A 586 -12.48 -30.54 35.22
CA ARG A 586 -13.77 -29.93 34.89
C ARG A 586 -14.33 -30.43 33.55
N THR A 587 -13.74 -31.47 32.98
CA THR A 587 -14.20 -32.05 31.71
C THR A 587 -15.61 -32.60 31.87
N VAL A 588 -16.51 -32.25 30.96
CA VAL A 588 -17.90 -32.74 30.93
C VAL A 588 -18.06 -33.77 29.81
N SER A 589 -18.82 -34.84 30.08
CA SER A 589 -19.19 -35.82 29.04
C SER A 589 -20.22 -35.21 28.09
N LEU A 590 -20.30 -35.73 26.86
CA LEU A 590 -21.31 -35.25 25.89
C LEU A 590 -22.75 -35.44 26.38
N ALA A 591 -23.02 -36.56 27.08
CA ALA A 591 -24.33 -36.84 27.66
C ALA A 591 -24.71 -35.80 28.73
N ASN A 592 -23.81 -35.54 29.69
CA ASN A 592 -24.05 -34.55 30.74
C ASN A 592 -24.15 -33.13 30.16
N ALA A 593 -23.34 -32.80 29.14
CA ALA A 593 -23.43 -31.52 28.45
C ALA A 593 -24.79 -31.36 27.76
N ALA A 594 -25.29 -32.39 27.08
CA ALA A 594 -26.60 -32.36 26.43
C ALA A 594 -27.74 -32.14 27.45
N GLU A 595 -27.66 -32.78 28.62
CA GLU A 595 -28.60 -32.58 29.73
C GLU A 595 -28.58 -31.14 30.24
N ILE A 596 -27.39 -30.60 30.56
CA ILE A 596 -27.21 -29.21 30.99
C ILE A 596 -27.81 -28.25 29.96
N ILE A 597 -27.49 -28.45 28.67
CA ILE A 597 -27.96 -27.59 27.58
C ILE A 597 -29.49 -27.62 27.47
N SER A 598 -30.09 -28.81 27.57
CA SER A 598 -31.53 -28.99 27.53
C SER A 598 -32.23 -28.22 28.65
N VAL A 599 -31.76 -28.37 29.89
CA VAL A 599 -32.33 -27.69 31.07
C VAL A 599 -32.12 -26.18 30.99
N VAL A 600 -30.92 -25.70 30.61
CA VAL A 600 -30.68 -24.26 30.50
C VAL A 600 -31.55 -23.64 29.40
N ARG A 601 -31.74 -24.33 28.28
CA ARG A 601 -32.60 -23.85 27.19
C ARG A 601 -34.07 -23.81 27.57
N SER A 602 -34.57 -24.77 28.35
CA SER A 602 -35.95 -24.72 28.86
C SER A 602 -36.18 -23.58 29.84
N LEU A 603 -35.13 -23.08 30.51
CA LEU A 603 -35.21 -21.87 31.34
C LEU A 603 -35.20 -20.57 30.53
N ARG A 604 -34.79 -20.59 29.25
CA ARG A 604 -34.78 -19.40 28.37
C ARG A 604 -36.20 -18.95 27.96
N GLY A 605 -37.22 -19.79 28.16
CA GLY A 605 -38.61 -19.51 27.84
C GLY A 605 -39.59 -20.14 28.83
N GLY A 606 -40.59 -19.37 29.29
CA GLY A 606 -41.80 -19.92 29.92
C GLY A 606 -42.61 -20.75 28.91
N ASP A 607 -42.13 -21.94 28.57
CA ASP A 607 -42.58 -22.80 27.47
C ASP A 607 -43.89 -23.58 27.76
N GLY A 608 -44.89 -22.90 28.31
CA GLY A 608 -46.28 -23.38 28.32
C GLY A 608 -47.03 -23.12 27.01
N LEU A 609 -46.61 -22.12 26.22
CA LEU A 609 -47.36 -21.64 25.05
C LEU A 609 -46.67 -21.86 23.69
N ARG A 610 -45.37 -22.15 23.67
CA ARG A 610 -44.58 -22.22 22.43
C ARG A 610 -44.49 -23.62 21.82
N ASN A 611 -44.57 -24.67 22.64
CA ASN A 611 -44.60 -26.05 22.15
C ASN A 611 -45.88 -26.38 21.35
N ALA A 612 -46.97 -25.65 21.59
CA ALA A 612 -48.19 -25.73 20.77
C ALA A 612 -48.03 -25.04 19.40
N ALA A 613 -47.22 -23.99 19.32
CA ALA A 613 -46.97 -23.26 18.06
C ALA A 613 -45.90 -23.96 17.19
N LEU A 614 -44.89 -24.59 17.80
CA LEU A 614 -43.84 -25.33 17.07
C LEU A 614 -44.35 -26.63 16.44
N ALA A 615 -45.37 -27.26 17.02
CA ALA A 615 -46.07 -28.38 16.38
C ALA A 615 -46.87 -27.92 15.13
N ALA A 616 -47.40 -26.70 15.14
CA ALA A 616 -48.10 -26.11 13.99
C ALA A 616 -47.13 -25.55 12.94
N GLU A 617 -45.95 -25.04 13.34
CA GLU A 617 -44.91 -24.57 12.42
C GLU A 617 -44.15 -25.72 11.74
N ALA A 618 -44.07 -26.90 12.37
CA ALA A 618 -43.42 -28.08 11.76
C ALA A 618 -44.12 -28.55 10.46
N GLU A 619 -45.44 -28.37 10.34
CA GLU A 619 -46.19 -28.65 9.09
C GLU A 619 -45.96 -27.58 8.02
N VAL A 620 -45.69 -26.33 8.41
CA VAL A 620 -45.43 -25.23 7.46
C VAL A 620 -43.97 -25.22 6.99
N VAL A 621 -43.03 -25.64 7.83
CA VAL A 621 -41.58 -25.70 7.53
C VAL A 621 -41.26 -26.80 6.51
N ALA A 622 -42.03 -27.89 6.46
CA ALA A 622 -41.88 -28.91 5.42
C ALA A 622 -42.21 -28.37 4.00
N ALA A 623 -43.04 -27.32 3.90
CA ALA A 623 -43.36 -26.66 2.63
C ALA A 623 -42.40 -25.50 2.27
N ALA A 624 -41.54 -25.07 3.19
CA ALA A 624 -40.58 -23.96 3.01
C ALA A 624 -39.13 -24.42 2.79
N ALA A 625 -38.89 -25.72 2.69
CA ALA A 625 -37.56 -26.32 2.51
C ALA A 625 -36.86 -25.96 1.17
N ASP A 626 -37.50 -25.19 0.30
CA ASP A 626 -36.96 -24.74 -1.00
C ASP A 626 -36.30 -23.33 -0.97
N LYS A 627 -36.07 -22.78 0.24
CA LYS A 627 -35.29 -21.54 0.42
C LYS A 627 -34.33 -21.69 1.60
N SER A 628 -33.25 -22.44 1.40
CA SER A 628 -32.26 -22.67 2.44
C SER A 628 -31.35 -21.45 2.67
N SER A 629 -31.21 -21.15 3.96
CA SER A 629 -30.00 -20.68 4.65
C SER A 629 -29.24 -19.49 4.06
N SER A 630 -29.65 -18.30 4.47
CA SER A 630 -28.70 -17.23 4.75
C SER A 630 -29.19 -16.44 5.95
N ALA A 631 -28.69 -16.78 7.14
CA ALA A 631 -28.64 -15.82 8.24
C ALA A 631 -27.58 -14.77 7.84
N VAL A 632 -27.96 -13.91 6.90
CA VAL A 632 -27.17 -12.76 6.46
C VAL A 632 -27.06 -11.87 7.67
N ILE A 633 -25.80 -11.69 8.11
CA ILE A 633 -25.30 -10.53 8.84
C ILE A 633 -26.20 -9.34 8.54
N GLY A 634 -26.97 -8.89 9.53
CA GLY A 634 -28.09 -7.97 9.33
C GLY A 634 -27.72 -6.83 8.37
N GLU A 635 -28.61 -6.56 7.43
CA GLU A 635 -28.57 -5.42 6.52
C GLU A 635 -28.51 -4.12 7.33
N GLY A 636 -27.30 -3.78 7.74
CA GLY A 636 -26.96 -2.68 8.61
C GLY A 636 -25.75 -1.97 8.01
N ALA A 637 -26.02 -0.78 7.48
CA ALA A 637 -25.13 0.11 6.74
C ALA A 637 -23.86 0.60 7.46
N SER A 638 -23.45 0.03 8.62
CA SER A 638 -22.28 0.51 9.37
C SER A 638 -21.02 -0.27 9.01
N THR A 639 -20.00 0.44 8.54
CA THR A 639 -18.62 -0.05 8.34
C THR A 639 -17.84 -0.01 9.67
N GLU A 640 -18.41 -0.68 10.67
CA GLU A 640 -17.86 -0.78 12.03
C GLU A 640 -16.59 -1.68 12.04
N ASP A 641 -15.67 -1.48 13.00
CA ASP A 641 -14.54 -2.40 13.18
C ASP A 641 -15.05 -3.81 13.49
N TRP A 642 -14.32 -4.83 13.04
CA TRP A 642 -14.72 -6.24 13.17
C TRP A 642 -15.02 -6.66 14.61
N PHE A 643 -14.21 -6.23 15.58
CA PHE A 643 -14.40 -6.64 16.97
C PHE A 643 -15.58 -5.93 17.63
N ASP A 644 -15.82 -4.66 17.29
CA ASP A 644 -17.00 -3.93 17.75
C ASP A 644 -18.29 -4.51 17.16
N TYR A 645 -18.28 -4.82 15.86
CA TYR A 645 -19.38 -5.51 15.20
C TYR A 645 -19.71 -6.82 15.92
N THR A 646 -18.69 -7.60 16.26
CA THR A 646 -18.85 -8.87 16.97
C THR A 646 -19.39 -8.64 18.38
N ALA A 647 -18.83 -7.69 19.13
CA ALA A 647 -19.27 -7.32 20.47
C ALA A 647 -20.74 -6.88 20.51
N ARG A 648 -21.16 -6.03 19.57
CA ARG A 648 -22.55 -5.57 19.44
C ARG A 648 -23.49 -6.72 19.11
N THR A 649 -23.08 -7.60 18.18
CA THR A 649 -23.87 -8.78 17.79
C THR A 649 -24.03 -9.76 18.95
N LEU A 650 -22.96 -10.01 19.71
CA LEU A 650 -22.99 -10.82 20.92
C LEU A 650 -23.95 -10.23 21.96
N ARG A 651 -23.83 -8.93 22.27
CA ARG A 651 -24.74 -8.25 23.21
C ARG A 651 -26.19 -8.35 22.77
N SER A 652 -26.47 -8.17 21.47
CA SER A 652 -27.83 -8.35 20.92
C SER A 652 -28.33 -9.78 21.00
N ALA A 653 -27.46 -10.78 20.97
CA ALA A 653 -27.88 -12.17 21.08
C ALA A 653 -28.12 -12.59 22.53
N VAL A 654 -27.26 -12.15 23.46
CA VAL A 654 -27.45 -12.30 24.91
C VAL A 654 -28.79 -11.69 25.33
N SER A 655 -29.13 -10.49 24.86
CA SER A 655 -30.40 -9.85 25.24
C SER A 655 -31.64 -10.62 24.79
N LYS A 656 -31.52 -11.45 23.74
CA LYS A 656 -32.61 -12.28 23.21
C LYS A 656 -32.62 -13.70 23.78
N HIS A 657 -31.45 -14.28 24.08
CA HIS A 657 -31.30 -15.72 24.34
C HIS A 657 -30.32 -16.08 25.49
N LYS A 658 -30.22 -15.27 26.56
CA LYS A 658 -29.31 -15.56 27.68
C LYS A 658 -29.74 -16.74 28.56
N PRO A 659 -28.78 -17.52 29.10
CA PRO A 659 -27.34 -17.44 28.83
C PRO A 659 -26.97 -18.26 27.60
N LEU A 660 -26.01 -17.80 26.81
CA LEU A 660 -25.45 -18.53 25.66
C LEU A 660 -24.54 -19.70 26.13
N ILE A 661 -24.50 -20.82 25.40
CA ILE A 661 -23.66 -21.98 25.72
C ILE A 661 -22.36 -21.93 24.91
N VAL A 662 -21.22 -21.96 25.61
CA VAL A 662 -19.88 -21.93 25.02
C VAL A 662 -19.13 -23.23 25.34
N GLY A 663 -18.68 -23.95 24.31
CA GLY A 663 -17.78 -25.10 24.48
C GLY A 663 -16.32 -24.67 24.54
N VAL A 664 -15.56 -25.19 25.49
CA VAL A 664 -14.14 -24.88 25.70
C VAL A 664 -13.29 -26.08 25.33
N PHE A 665 -12.39 -25.87 24.38
CA PHE A 665 -11.53 -26.90 23.80
C PHE A 665 -10.06 -26.51 24.01
N ARG A 666 -9.20 -27.52 24.13
CA ARG A 666 -7.76 -27.32 24.32
C ARG A 666 -6.97 -28.39 23.60
N ASP A 667 -6.23 -27.98 22.58
CA ASP A 667 -5.35 -28.78 21.73
C ASP A 667 -6.06 -29.98 21.05
N GLN A 668 -7.38 -29.87 20.86
CA GLN A 668 -8.21 -30.84 20.13
C GLN A 668 -8.20 -30.54 18.64
N SER A 669 -8.46 -31.54 17.80
CA SER A 669 -8.50 -31.33 16.35
C SER A 669 -9.70 -30.46 15.96
N VAL A 670 -9.58 -29.69 14.87
CA VAL A 670 -10.71 -28.88 14.38
C VAL A 670 -11.93 -29.74 14.03
N GLU A 671 -11.72 -30.98 13.58
CA GLU A 671 -12.78 -31.95 13.29
C GLU A 671 -13.58 -32.33 14.55
N GLU A 672 -12.88 -32.64 15.64
CA GLU A 672 -13.52 -32.93 16.93
C GLU A 672 -14.33 -31.72 17.44
N ILE A 673 -13.77 -30.52 17.32
CA ILE A 673 -14.43 -29.29 17.74
C ILE A 673 -15.71 -29.06 16.93
N VAL A 674 -15.65 -29.19 15.60
CA VAL A 674 -16.82 -29.06 14.70
C VAL A 674 -17.89 -30.09 15.05
N GLN A 675 -17.49 -31.35 15.27
CA GLN A 675 -18.41 -32.43 15.60
C GLN A 675 -19.15 -32.16 16.91
N VAL A 676 -18.44 -31.79 17.97
CA VAL A 676 -19.04 -31.48 19.29
C VAL A 676 -19.93 -30.25 19.21
N ALA A 677 -19.45 -29.17 18.57
CA ALA A 677 -20.19 -27.93 18.41
C ALA A 677 -21.52 -28.13 17.68
N SER A 678 -21.50 -28.91 16.60
CA SER A 678 -22.69 -29.22 15.79
C SER A 678 -23.65 -30.15 16.55
N THR A 679 -23.13 -31.21 17.17
CA THR A 679 -23.94 -32.20 17.90
C THR A 679 -24.71 -31.56 19.06
N LEU A 680 -24.03 -30.73 19.85
CA LEU A 680 -24.62 -30.07 21.01
C LEU A 680 -25.33 -28.75 20.65
N LYS A 681 -25.22 -28.32 19.38
CA LYS A 681 -25.70 -27.02 18.89
C LYS A 681 -25.18 -25.89 19.75
N LEU A 682 -23.88 -25.81 19.99
CA LEU A 682 -23.30 -24.77 20.85
C LEU A 682 -23.55 -23.37 20.26
N ASP A 683 -23.68 -22.34 21.11
CA ASP A 683 -23.80 -20.95 20.65
C ASP A 683 -22.42 -20.33 20.38
N GLY A 684 -21.36 -20.85 21.03
CA GLY A 684 -19.98 -20.43 20.83
C GLY A 684 -18.94 -21.51 21.14
N VAL A 685 -17.73 -21.29 20.66
CA VAL A 685 -16.53 -22.11 20.87
C VAL A 685 -15.43 -21.23 21.45
N GLN A 686 -14.71 -21.74 22.44
CA GLN A 686 -13.51 -21.12 22.98
C GLN A 686 -12.31 -22.03 22.71
N LEU A 687 -11.35 -21.49 21.93
CA LEU A 687 -10.08 -22.13 21.61
C LEU A 687 -9.05 -21.73 22.67
N HIS A 688 -8.74 -22.65 23.57
CA HIS A 688 -7.98 -22.37 24.80
C HIS A 688 -6.53 -22.89 24.76
N GLY A 689 -6.19 -23.76 23.80
CA GLY A 689 -4.85 -24.34 23.68
C GLY A 689 -3.86 -23.49 22.90
N ARG A 690 -2.74 -24.15 22.57
CA ARG A 690 -1.58 -23.57 21.90
C ARG A 690 -1.51 -23.97 20.43
N THR A 691 -2.10 -25.11 20.06
CA THR A 691 -2.08 -25.60 18.67
C THR A 691 -3.20 -25.03 17.81
N GLU A 692 -4.25 -24.45 18.41
CA GLU A 692 -5.36 -23.88 17.65
C GLU A 692 -5.02 -22.48 17.15
N GLU A 693 -4.77 -22.39 15.86
CA GLU A 693 -4.51 -21.15 15.14
C GLU A 693 -5.75 -20.24 15.10
N VAL A 694 -5.54 -18.92 15.08
CA VAL A 694 -6.65 -17.96 15.01
C VAL A 694 -7.55 -18.19 13.79
N ALA A 695 -6.97 -18.57 12.65
CA ALA A 695 -7.69 -18.77 11.39
C ALA A 695 -8.74 -19.89 11.43
N TRP A 696 -8.68 -20.79 12.43
CA TRP A 696 -9.66 -21.87 12.58
C TRP A 696 -11.08 -21.37 12.81
N ALA A 697 -11.27 -20.11 13.23
CA ALA A 697 -12.63 -19.57 13.37
C ALA A 697 -13.41 -19.60 12.05
N LYS A 698 -12.72 -19.54 10.90
CA LYS A 698 -13.34 -19.66 9.56
C LYS A 698 -13.84 -21.06 9.26
N LEU A 699 -13.33 -22.07 9.97
CA LEU A 699 -13.71 -23.47 9.83
C LEU A 699 -14.86 -23.86 10.77
N LEU A 700 -15.33 -22.92 11.60
CA LEU A 700 -16.39 -23.11 12.59
C LEU A 700 -17.61 -22.22 12.26
N PRO A 701 -18.29 -22.44 11.12
CA PRO A 701 -19.42 -21.61 10.73
C PRO A 701 -20.60 -21.80 11.70
N GLY A 702 -21.33 -20.72 11.96
CA GLY A 702 -22.54 -20.75 12.79
C GLY A 702 -22.32 -20.61 14.30
N VAL A 703 -21.08 -20.56 14.78
CA VAL A 703 -20.74 -20.32 16.18
C VAL A 703 -19.77 -19.15 16.31
N TRP A 704 -19.85 -18.37 17.40
CA TRP A 704 -18.78 -17.42 17.70
C TRP A 704 -17.55 -18.14 18.22
N VAL A 705 -16.39 -17.62 17.89
CA VAL A 705 -15.11 -18.21 18.29
C VAL A 705 -14.33 -17.23 19.12
N THR A 706 -14.14 -17.58 20.39
CA THR A 706 -13.26 -16.88 21.31
C THR A 706 -11.88 -17.51 21.27
N LYS A 707 -10.85 -16.75 20.88
CA LYS A 707 -9.46 -17.20 21.03
C LYS A 707 -8.91 -16.70 22.36
N VAL A 708 -8.36 -17.62 23.15
CA VAL A 708 -7.67 -17.28 24.40
C VAL A 708 -6.20 -16.97 24.12
N PHE A 709 -5.74 -15.85 24.67
CA PHE A 709 -4.35 -15.44 24.67
C PHE A 709 -3.83 -15.49 26.09
N HIS A 710 -2.83 -16.34 26.31
CA HIS A 710 -2.21 -16.54 27.62
C HIS A 710 -1.21 -15.44 27.93
N VAL A 711 -1.32 -14.89 29.13
CA VAL A 711 -0.55 -13.73 29.60
C VAL A 711 0.21 -14.12 30.87
N ASP A 712 1.51 -13.81 30.95
CA ASP A 712 2.28 -14.12 32.16
C ASP A 712 1.91 -13.22 33.35
N ALA A 713 2.47 -13.52 34.53
CA ALA A 713 2.20 -12.76 35.77
C ALA A 713 2.60 -11.27 35.69
N GLN A 714 3.44 -10.89 34.72
CA GLN A 714 3.84 -9.51 34.44
C GLN A 714 3.11 -8.94 33.20
N ALA A 715 1.95 -9.49 32.88
CA ALA A 715 1.13 -9.09 31.75
C ALA A 715 1.82 -9.17 30.37
N ARG A 716 2.91 -9.95 30.25
CA ARG A 716 3.62 -10.09 28.97
C ARG A 716 2.99 -11.20 28.15
N PHE A 717 2.90 -10.92 26.87
CA PHE A 717 2.54 -11.88 25.85
C PHE A 717 3.78 -12.59 25.33
N GLY A 718 3.61 -13.82 24.85
CA GLY A 718 4.56 -14.38 23.89
C GLY A 718 4.65 -13.45 22.67
N VAL A 719 5.86 -13.24 22.14
CA VAL A 719 6.13 -12.28 21.04
C VAL A 719 5.21 -12.48 19.82
N GLY A 720 4.72 -13.71 19.57
CA GLY A 720 3.74 -14.01 18.52
C GLY A 720 2.28 -13.67 18.86
N ALA A 721 1.87 -13.81 20.12
CA ALA A 721 0.47 -13.68 20.55
C ALA A 721 -0.08 -12.25 20.34
N LEU A 722 0.73 -11.22 20.57
CA LEU A 722 0.35 -9.81 20.32
C LEU A 722 0.08 -9.52 18.84
N ARG A 723 0.75 -10.20 17.92
CA ARG A 723 0.56 -10.01 16.47
C ARG A 723 -0.76 -10.61 16.00
N GLU A 724 -1.19 -11.70 16.63
CA GLU A 724 -2.41 -12.43 16.25
C GLU A 724 -3.68 -11.85 16.92
N LEU A 725 -3.53 -11.21 18.09
CA LEU A 725 -4.63 -10.64 18.87
C LEU A 725 -5.48 -9.67 18.04
N GLY A 726 -4.85 -8.79 17.26
CA GLY A 726 -5.52 -7.77 16.46
C GLY A 726 -6.00 -8.20 15.07
N ARG A 727 -5.89 -9.48 14.68
CA ARG A 727 -6.24 -9.93 13.32
C ARG A 727 -7.75 -9.99 13.08
N ARG A 728 -8.31 -8.89 12.57
CA ARG A 728 -9.72 -8.78 12.14
C ARG A 728 -10.09 -9.89 11.16
N GLY A 729 -11.28 -10.46 11.33
CA GLY A 729 -11.81 -11.51 10.47
C GLY A 729 -11.10 -12.86 10.57
N GLN A 730 -10.07 -13.01 11.42
CA GLN A 730 -9.47 -14.34 11.70
C GLN A 730 -10.16 -15.00 12.89
N HIS A 731 -10.54 -14.26 13.93
CA HIS A 731 -11.27 -14.75 15.10
C HIS A 731 -12.32 -13.73 15.55
N HIS A 732 -13.34 -14.14 16.31
CA HIS A 732 -14.48 -13.28 16.66
C HIS A 732 -14.23 -12.49 17.95
N LEU A 733 -13.78 -13.16 19.00
CA LEU A 733 -13.63 -12.60 20.35
C LEU A 733 -12.24 -12.90 20.92
N VAL A 734 -11.70 -11.96 21.68
CA VAL A 734 -10.42 -12.09 22.40
C VAL A 734 -10.71 -12.35 23.87
N ALA A 735 -10.13 -13.42 24.43
CA ALA A 735 -10.06 -13.62 25.87
C ALA A 735 -8.61 -13.57 26.35
N LEU A 736 -8.37 -12.87 27.45
CA LEU A 736 -7.08 -12.80 28.12
C LEU A 736 -7.14 -13.68 29.36
N ASP A 737 -6.26 -14.67 29.45
CA ASP A 737 -6.15 -15.57 30.61
C ASP A 737 -4.72 -15.61 31.14
N THR A 738 -4.55 -15.89 32.42
CA THR A 738 -3.24 -16.08 33.07
C THR A 738 -2.58 -17.38 32.63
N ALA A 739 -1.35 -17.30 32.12
CA ALA A 739 -0.48 -18.45 31.92
C ALA A 739 -0.14 -19.11 33.27
N GLY A 740 -0.15 -20.45 33.33
CA GLY A 740 0.26 -21.18 34.52
C GLY A 740 1.74 -20.97 34.83
N VAL A 741 2.10 -20.90 36.12
CA VAL A 741 3.52 -20.84 36.56
C VAL A 741 4.19 -22.18 36.21
N GLN A 742 5.33 -22.14 35.51
CA GLN A 742 6.15 -23.33 35.27
C GLN A 742 6.66 -23.89 36.61
N SER A 743 6.38 -25.16 36.87
CA SER A 743 7.03 -25.89 37.97
C SER A 743 8.50 -26.16 37.64
N ALA A 744 9.37 -26.04 38.64
CA ALA A 744 10.83 -26.22 38.52
C ALA A 744 11.29 -27.61 38.00
N ASN A 745 10.37 -28.58 37.84
CA ASN A 745 10.69 -29.96 37.46
C ASN A 745 10.22 -30.36 36.05
N GLY A 746 9.95 -29.42 35.14
CA GLY A 746 9.75 -29.74 33.71
C GLY A 746 8.53 -30.61 33.35
N ALA A 747 7.69 -31.00 34.31
CA ALA A 747 6.40 -31.62 34.06
C ALA A 747 5.38 -30.54 33.67
N GLY A 748 4.71 -30.74 32.53
CA GLY A 748 3.92 -29.74 31.79
C GLY A 748 3.14 -28.74 32.64
N ALA A 749 3.40 -27.46 32.42
CA ALA A 749 2.63 -26.36 33.00
C ALA A 749 1.15 -26.52 32.61
N GLY A 750 0.27 -26.61 33.60
CA GLY A 750 -1.18 -26.62 33.37
C GLY A 750 -1.65 -25.24 32.94
N ASP A 751 -2.00 -25.09 31.66
CA ASP A 751 -2.55 -23.85 31.08
C ASP A 751 -4.03 -23.64 31.47
N GLY A 752 -4.30 -23.51 32.76
CA GLY A 752 -5.62 -23.16 33.27
C GLY A 752 -5.76 -23.36 34.77
N GLY A 753 -6.14 -22.29 35.48
CA GLY A 753 -6.65 -22.40 36.86
C GLY A 753 -5.61 -22.50 37.97
N THR A 754 -4.56 -21.66 37.96
CA THR A 754 -3.72 -21.45 39.16
C THR A 754 -4.44 -20.61 40.23
N GLY A 755 -5.56 -19.96 39.89
CA GLY A 755 -6.31 -19.10 40.79
C GLY A 755 -5.67 -17.73 41.04
N GLN A 756 -4.60 -17.39 40.31
CA GLN A 756 -3.92 -16.11 40.40
C GLN A 756 -4.43 -15.15 39.32
N SER A 757 -4.60 -13.87 39.67
CA SER A 757 -4.89 -12.79 38.72
C SER A 757 -3.58 -12.13 38.29
N PHE A 758 -3.49 -11.64 37.05
CA PHE A 758 -2.33 -10.87 36.56
C PHE A 758 -2.47 -9.39 36.91
N ASP A 759 -1.36 -8.64 36.84
CA ASP A 759 -1.36 -7.20 37.10
C ASP A 759 -2.11 -6.43 36.00
N HIS A 760 -3.30 -5.95 36.34
CA HIS A 760 -4.17 -5.21 35.44
C HIS A 760 -3.65 -3.78 35.13
N SER A 761 -2.62 -3.27 35.81
CA SER A 761 -2.01 -1.97 35.53
C SER A 761 -1.18 -1.94 34.24
N LEU A 762 -0.87 -3.11 33.67
CA LEU A 762 -0.05 -3.30 32.46
C LEU A 762 -0.87 -3.46 31.16
N LEU A 763 -2.19 -3.42 31.29
CA LEU A 763 -3.18 -3.35 30.23
C LEU A 763 -3.06 -2.14 29.25
N PRO A 764 -2.38 -1.01 29.53
CA PRO A 764 -2.16 0.04 28.53
C PRO A 764 -1.44 -0.45 27.26
N SER A 765 -0.64 -1.52 27.36
CA SER A 765 -0.03 -2.19 26.21
C SER A 765 -1.05 -2.88 25.28
N LEU A 766 -2.22 -3.26 25.82
CA LEU A 766 -3.36 -3.83 25.08
C LEU A 766 -4.30 -2.77 24.49
N ALA A 767 -4.37 -1.59 25.11
CA ALA A 767 -5.11 -0.45 24.56
C ALA A 767 -4.54 -0.02 23.19
N GLN A 768 -3.27 -0.34 22.93
CA GLN A 768 -2.62 -0.19 21.64
C GLN A 768 -2.80 -1.47 20.81
N SER A 769 -3.95 -1.59 20.16
CA SER A 769 -4.37 -2.75 19.35
C SER A 769 -3.42 -3.19 18.23
N GLU A 770 -2.37 -2.40 17.95
CA GLU A 770 -1.43 -2.61 16.84
C GLU A 770 0.01 -2.24 17.27
N PRO A 771 0.68 -3.11 18.06
CA PRO A 771 2.03 -2.84 18.59
C PRO A 771 3.06 -2.52 17.51
N ALA A 772 2.91 -3.09 16.32
CA ALA A 772 3.77 -2.79 15.16
C ALA A 772 3.56 -1.36 14.63
N LEU A 773 2.31 -0.87 14.57
CA LEU A 773 2.06 0.52 14.20
C LEU A 773 2.50 1.48 15.30
N THR A 774 2.34 1.12 16.58
CA THR A 774 2.85 1.95 17.67
C THR A 774 4.38 2.01 17.69
N ALA A 775 5.06 0.89 17.43
CA ALA A 775 6.52 0.86 17.30
C ALA A 775 6.99 1.83 16.21
N LEU A 776 6.33 1.82 15.04
CA LEU A 776 6.58 2.77 13.96
C LEU A 776 6.31 4.23 14.37
N ARG A 777 5.28 4.49 15.18
CA ARG A 777 5.01 5.83 15.74
C ARG A 777 6.11 6.30 16.71
N SER A 778 6.72 5.37 17.44
CA SER A 778 7.76 5.67 18.43
C SER A 778 9.16 5.78 17.85
N SER A 779 9.44 5.11 16.72
CA SER A 779 10.75 5.13 16.05
C SER A 779 10.98 6.35 15.16
N THR A 780 9.94 7.15 14.90
CA THR A 780 10.07 8.41 14.15
C THR A 780 10.49 9.56 15.07
N SER A 781 11.78 9.62 15.39
CA SER A 781 12.44 10.87 15.76
C SER A 781 13.33 11.31 14.58
N SER A 782 13.26 12.59 14.23
CA SER A 782 14.02 13.30 13.17
C SER A 782 13.48 13.26 11.71
N THR A 783 13.11 14.47 11.26
CA THR A 783 13.17 15.06 9.91
C THR A 783 12.45 14.49 8.68
N ASP A 784 11.93 13.26 8.66
CA ASP A 784 11.14 12.78 7.51
C ASP A 784 9.62 12.77 7.75
N ALA A 785 8.87 13.10 6.71
CA ALA A 785 7.49 13.59 6.75
C ALA A 785 6.47 12.75 7.56
N THR A 786 6.04 13.33 8.69
CA THR A 786 4.76 13.19 9.43
C THR A 786 4.24 11.80 9.87
N PRO A 787 4.05 11.58 11.19
CA PRO A 787 3.24 10.50 11.79
C PRO A 787 1.73 10.51 11.46
N SER A 788 1.26 11.41 10.57
CA SER A 788 -0.15 11.73 10.36
C SER A 788 -0.91 10.75 9.44
N SER A 789 -0.19 9.83 8.78
CA SER A 789 -0.75 8.88 7.81
C SER A 789 -1.14 7.53 8.41
N LEU A 790 -0.69 7.21 9.63
CA LEU A 790 -1.02 5.95 10.30
C LEU A 790 -2.44 6.03 10.91
N PRO A 791 -3.32 5.03 10.68
CA PRO A 791 -4.67 5.05 11.21
C PRO A 791 -4.65 5.06 12.74
N PRO A 792 -5.56 5.80 13.40
CA PRO A 792 -5.60 5.84 14.86
C PRO A 792 -5.79 4.42 15.42
N ALA A 793 -5.16 4.16 16.57
CA ALA A 793 -5.35 2.90 17.28
C ALA A 793 -6.82 2.76 17.65
N HIS A 794 -7.38 1.56 17.46
CA HIS A 794 -8.77 1.28 17.76
C HIS A 794 -8.82 0.22 18.88
N PRO A 795 -9.37 0.53 20.07
CA PRO A 795 -9.40 -0.44 21.16
C PRO A 795 -10.13 -1.71 20.74
N ILE A 796 -9.70 -2.84 21.29
CA ILE A 796 -10.29 -4.16 21.03
C ILE A 796 -11.12 -4.54 22.26
N PRO A 797 -12.43 -4.84 22.11
CA PRO A 797 -13.22 -5.44 23.16
C PRO A 797 -12.65 -6.81 23.60
N VAL A 798 -12.30 -6.95 24.88
CA VAL A 798 -11.72 -8.20 25.44
C VAL A 798 -12.61 -8.83 26.50
N ILE A 799 -12.46 -10.15 26.65
CA ILE A 799 -12.94 -10.93 27.79
C ILE A 799 -11.80 -11.08 28.80
N LEU A 800 -11.98 -10.61 30.03
CA LEU A 800 -11.01 -10.80 31.10
C LEU A 800 -11.28 -12.13 31.81
N ALA A 801 -10.27 -13.01 31.85
CA ALA A 801 -10.29 -14.29 32.54
C ALA A 801 -9.04 -14.46 33.43
N GLY A 802 -8.97 -15.57 34.16
CA GLY A 802 -7.83 -15.91 35.02
C GLY A 802 -7.96 -15.34 36.44
N GLY A 803 -8.17 -16.20 37.43
CA GLY A 803 -8.13 -15.81 38.85
C GLY A 803 -9.26 -14.88 39.34
N LEU A 804 -10.30 -14.60 38.54
CA LEU A 804 -11.39 -13.70 38.92
C LEU A 804 -12.36 -14.36 39.93
N THR A 805 -12.61 -13.66 41.03
CA THR A 805 -13.48 -14.06 42.16
C THR A 805 -14.52 -12.97 42.47
N PRO A 806 -15.56 -13.25 43.28
CA PRO A 806 -16.52 -12.23 43.71
C PRO A 806 -15.87 -11.00 44.37
N GLU A 807 -14.74 -11.20 45.03
CA GLU A 807 -14.05 -10.17 45.81
C GLU A 807 -13.17 -9.24 44.94
N ASN A 808 -12.61 -9.75 43.84
CA ASN A 808 -11.64 -9.00 43.03
C ASN A 808 -12.19 -8.45 41.70
N VAL A 809 -13.27 -9.02 41.16
CA VAL A 809 -13.71 -8.74 39.77
C VAL A 809 -14.08 -7.27 39.54
N ALA A 810 -14.73 -6.63 40.50
CA ALA A 810 -15.11 -5.22 40.39
C ALA A 810 -13.88 -4.30 40.34
N GLN A 811 -12.82 -4.64 41.07
CA GLN A 811 -11.55 -3.90 41.02
C GLN A 811 -10.83 -4.13 39.70
N ALA A 812 -10.79 -5.37 39.20
CA ALA A 812 -10.18 -5.71 37.91
C ALA A 812 -10.85 -4.94 36.76
N VAL A 813 -12.19 -4.89 36.73
CA VAL A 813 -12.97 -4.13 35.75
C VAL A 813 -12.63 -2.63 35.82
N ARG A 814 -12.65 -2.03 37.01
CA ARG A 814 -12.31 -0.60 37.17
C ARG A 814 -10.87 -0.29 36.73
N ALA A 815 -9.90 -1.12 37.08
CA ALA A 815 -8.50 -0.93 36.70
C ALA A 815 -8.31 -1.01 35.17
N ALA A 816 -8.94 -1.98 34.52
CA ALA A 816 -8.88 -2.15 33.07
C ALA A 816 -9.54 -0.98 32.31
N LEU A 817 -10.70 -0.50 32.77
CA LEU A 817 -11.35 0.69 32.21
C LEU A 817 -10.48 1.95 32.39
N ALA A 818 -9.87 2.14 33.56
CA ALA A 818 -8.95 3.24 33.81
C ALA A 818 -7.70 3.19 32.92
N ALA A 819 -7.28 2.00 32.49
CA ALA A 819 -6.19 1.78 31.55
C ALA A 819 -6.59 1.95 30.07
N GLY A 820 -7.85 2.30 29.77
CA GLY A 820 -8.35 2.47 28.40
C GLY A 820 -8.66 1.16 27.66
N VAL A 821 -8.79 0.04 28.38
CA VAL A 821 -9.21 -1.23 27.79
C VAL A 821 -10.73 -1.32 27.71
N GLN A 822 -11.23 -1.72 26.54
CA GLN A 822 -12.64 -1.97 26.33
C GLN A 822 -12.99 -3.38 26.82
N ILE A 823 -13.75 -3.47 27.91
CA ILE A 823 -14.14 -4.76 28.50
C ILE A 823 -15.50 -5.17 27.92
N LEU A 824 -15.51 -6.28 27.18
CA LEU A 824 -16.74 -6.88 26.69
C LEU A 824 -17.37 -7.77 27.75
N ALA A 825 -16.56 -8.63 28.37
CA ALA A 825 -17.03 -9.61 29.34
C ALA A 825 -15.96 -9.93 30.40
N VAL A 826 -16.39 -10.57 31.48
CA VAL A 826 -15.52 -11.22 32.46
C VAL A 826 -15.87 -12.71 32.56
N ASP A 827 -14.87 -13.56 32.72
CA ASP A 827 -15.01 -15.00 32.81
C ASP A 827 -14.40 -15.52 34.12
N THR A 828 -15.17 -16.34 34.85
CA THR A 828 -14.69 -17.03 36.05
C THR A 828 -14.84 -18.54 35.92
N SER A 829 -13.87 -19.28 36.46
CA SER A 829 -13.94 -20.74 36.58
C SER A 829 -13.68 -21.16 38.02
N SER A 830 -12.41 -21.29 38.45
CA SER A 830 -12.06 -21.73 39.81
C SER A 830 -12.45 -20.72 40.91
N GLY A 831 -12.58 -19.43 40.57
CA GLY A 831 -12.90 -18.38 41.55
C GLY A 831 -14.28 -18.48 42.19
N VAL A 832 -15.17 -19.29 41.62
CA VAL A 832 -16.51 -19.57 42.15
C VAL A 832 -16.65 -21.00 42.70
N GLU A 833 -15.53 -21.67 42.98
CA GLU A 833 -15.51 -23.02 43.55
C GLU A 833 -15.24 -23.01 45.06
N ILE A 834 -15.81 -23.97 45.78
CA ILE A 834 -15.45 -24.36 47.15
C ILE A 834 -15.11 -25.85 47.08
N GLU A 835 -13.92 -26.23 47.55
CA GLU A 835 -13.43 -27.62 47.51
C GLU A 835 -13.53 -28.27 46.11
N GLY A 836 -13.29 -27.48 45.05
CA GLY A 836 -13.33 -27.93 43.66
C GLY A 836 -14.72 -28.13 43.06
N ARG A 837 -15.79 -27.76 43.79
CA ARG A 837 -17.17 -27.75 43.28
C ARG A 837 -17.69 -26.32 43.16
N LYS A 838 -18.50 -26.06 42.13
CA LYS A 838 -19.15 -24.76 41.94
C LYS A 838 -20.06 -24.43 43.14
N SER A 839 -19.88 -23.26 43.74
CA SER A 839 -20.67 -22.79 44.88
C SER A 839 -21.74 -21.82 44.43
N THR A 840 -22.98 -22.04 44.87
CA THR A 840 -24.12 -21.16 44.60
C THR A 840 -23.89 -19.74 45.07
N GLU A 841 -23.40 -19.59 46.30
CA GLU A 841 -23.13 -18.30 46.92
C GLU A 841 -22.05 -17.54 46.14
N ARG A 842 -20.96 -18.22 45.73
CA ARG A 842 -19.89 -17.58 44.96
C ARG A 842 -20.32 -17.22 43.54
N ILE A 843 -21.11 -18.06 42.87
CA ILE A 843 -21.65 -17.73 41.55
C ILE A 843 -22.52 -16.47 41.64
N GLN A 844 -23.47 -16.43 42.58
CA GLN A 844 -24.34 -15.28 42.77
C GLN A 844 -23.55 -14.02 43.16
N GLY A 845 -22.57 -14.16 44.05
CA GLY A 845 -21.67 -13.07 44.45
C GLY A 845 -20.87 -12.52 43.27
N PHE A 846 -20.35 -13.39 42.40
CA PHE A 846 -19.61 -12.97 41.21
C PHE A 846 -20.48 -12.19 40.23
N VAL A 847 -21.68 -12.70 39.90
CA VAL A 847 -22.58 -12.02 38.96
C VAL A 847 -23.01 -10.66 39.52
N ARG A 848 -23.35 -10.59 40.83
CA ARG A 848 -23.70 -9.34 41.52
C ARG A 848 -22.55 -8.34 41.51
N ALA A 849 -21.33 -8.78 41.80
CA ALA A 849 -20.15 -7.90 41.80
C ALA A 849 -19.88 -7.23 40.44
N VAL A 850 -20.33 -7.84 39.33
CA VAL A 850 -20.18 -7.29 37.97
C VAL A 850 -21.38 -6.44 37.55
N LYS A 851 -22.60 -6.88 37.88
CA LYS A 851 -23.85 -6.29 37.37
C LYS A 851 -24.52 -5.28 38.31
N GLY A 852 -24.07 -5.18 39.56
CA GLY A 852 -24.76 -4.39 40.59
C GLY A 852 -25.90 -5.18 41.19
#